data_AF-A0A4Q0ZGA5-F1
#
_entry.id   AF-A0A4Q0ZGA5-F1
#
_cell.length_a   1.000
_cell.length_b   1.000
_cell.length_c   1.000
_cell.angle_alpha   90.00
_cell.angle_beta   90.00
_cell.angle_gamma   90.00
#
_symmetry.space_group_name_H-M   'P 1'
#
loop_
_entity.id
_entity.type
_entity.pdbx_description
1 polymer ?
#
loop_
_entity_poly.entity_id
_entity_poly.type
_entity_poly.pdbx_seq_one_letter_code
_entity_poly.pdbx_strand_id
1 'polypeptide(L)'
;MIQNKNNNHTSNFSLFTNEELQYQSNIQEINLLTEKYSILENENKLISSTEKSFLYIINYTFNLFIEKKEIPKDIESLFLNNIFFKDQINDFLNKKLNNLINDNDNIHFTNEINLIIFITSIGINKNIINLSNEYDLQSLSEIFRFYENHLKNLFFKDKKLFFVTFNLYIILLKTLIQLIASYSINLVRKSDIFEIIELMTETINIVKFTIELDDYNLCKINNLQGKYLYYFSHLENISLENDDLDNYFKNYLLCLEKQEDGFTLSSNNNFGYEKDIDKDLEFFKFRNYASILLLKMIKDLKNKNINYYNHEYFQKIIRTYYKKFSIDENEKIANNIEEFEKILIKSFLYNYNFSSSTKTYTYQNIINDFILSNKNFDNKNLETIYRILFFVSEIKPYTFIHIAQILVDSNVIKNDYLEFFKLSIFNLFIKKFQDKNLDDNLDELFSKIGTYTLQNSFNSHLLSMCSRIYLNLSLLYSSNYLYIEKAKEFYVLFLFLSGDYKNNKVYIKRKNTIIENIKILNEEELIEEFLIKEKKELIHFLDLIENKSLHENKDFEQIKKSLSDTLENKIFYGLCKISIIQNEVSNILEMRIGLKKEFLYINSEFKIKFLIPKSNEKSFYTIFNYHKLNIQNKISIIINIFNQKKARFYIDDDEIELNF
;
A
#
# COMPACT_ATOMS: atom_id res chain seq x y z
N MET A 1 20.02 23.91 75.22
CA MET A 1 18.71 23.57 74.63
C MET A 1 18.91 23.36 73.13
N ILE A 2 18.40 22.24 72.65
CA ILE A 2 18.86 21.51 71.45
C ILE A 2 18.75 22.34 70.17
N GLN A 3 19.90 22.50 69.50
CA GLN A 3 20.00 22.71 68.06
C GLN A 3 19.77 21.37 67.35
N ASN A 4 18.82 21.30 66.42
CA ASN A 4 18.78 20.34 65.30
C ASN A 4 18.41 21.18 64.07
N LYS A 5 19.36 21.55 63.20
CA LYS A 5 19.74 20.78 62.00
C LYS A 5 18.53 20.09 61.33
N ASN A 6 17.98 20.75 60.31
CA ASN A 6 17.85 20.19 58.96
C ASN A 6 17.42 21.30 57.98
N ASN A 7 18.43 21.90 57.34
CA ASN A 7 18.27 22.53 56.03
C ASN A 7 18.27 21.44 54.95
N ASN A 8 17.46 21.69 53.92
CA ASN A 8 17.58 21.22 52.54
C ASN A 8 17.16 19.78 52.17
N HIS A 9 16.40 19.73 51.06
CA HIS A 9 15.96 18.59 50.26
C HIS A 9 14.63 17.91 50.65
N THR A 10 13.51 18.65 50.58
CA THR A 10 12.30 18.03 50.03
C THR A 10 12.42 18.08 48.51
N SER A 11 12.97 17.01 47.94
CA SER A 11 12.80 16.73 46.52
C SER A 11 11.30 16.73 46.20
N ASN A 12 10.83 17.73 45.45
CA ASN A 12 9.55 17.67 44.76
C ASN A 12 9.63 16.56 43.70
N PHE A 13 9.54 15.31 44.15
CA PHE A 13 9.27 14.18 43.27
C PHE A 13 7.79 14.27 42.90
N SER A 14 7.52 14.96 41.80
CA SER A 14 6.28 14.81 41.05
C SER A 14 6.46 13.65 40.10
N LEU A 15 5.56 12.66 40.12
CA LEU A 15 5.47 11.62 39.08
C LEU A 15 5.01 12.19 37.73
N PHE A 16 4.59 13.46 37.70
CA PHE A 16 4.12 14.19 36.54
C PHE A 16 5.13 15.26 36.14
N THR A 17 5.34 15.41 34.83
CA THR A 17 6.03 16.56 34.24
C THR A 17 5.26 17.86 34.50
N ASN A 18 5.92 19.01 34.38
CA ASN A 18 5.27 20.32 34.56
C ASN A 18 4.09 20.55 33.58
N GLU A 19 4.12 19.92 32.40
CA GLU A 19 3.02 19.94 31.43
C GLU A 19 1.84 19.06 31.89
N GLU A 20 2.10 17.86 32.42
CA GLU A 20 1.07 16.97 32.94
C GLU A 20 0.33 17.55 34.17
N LEU A 21 1.02 18.34 34.99
CA LEU A 21 0.41 19.07 36.10
C LEU A 21 -0.61 20.12 35.63
N GLN A 22 -0.45 20.67 34.41
CA GLN A 22 -1.42 21.63 33.84
C GLN A 22 -2.68 20.95 33.29
N TYR A 23 -2.61 19.65 32.97
CA TYR A 23 -3.70 18.89 32.34
C TYR A 23 -4.23 17.76 33.22
N GLN A 24 -4.09 17.88 34.55
CA GLN A 24 -4.44 16.83 35.49
C GLN A 24 -5.90 16.36 35.39
N SER A 25 -6.85 17.26 35.13
CA SER A 25 -8.27 16.90 34.92
C SER A 25 -8.47 16.07 33.65
N ASN A 26 -7.74 16.40 32.57
CA ASN A 26 -7.81 15.69 31.30
C ASN A 26 -7.21 14.29 31.41
N ILE A 27 -6.15 14.14 32.21
CA ILE A 27 -5.52 12.85 32.50
C ILE A 27 -6.44 11.97 33.37
N GLN A 28 -7.14 12.57 34.34
CA GLN A 28 -8.12 11.85 35.16
C GLN A 28 -9.28 11.29 34.33
N GLU A 29 -9.79 12.05 33.35
CA GLU A 29 -10.84 11.58 32.43
C GLU A 29 -10.39 10.35 31.62
N ILE A 30 -9.15 10.35 31.11
CA ILE A 30 -8.55 9.21 30.41
C ILE A 30 -8.52 7.97 31.32
N ASN A 31 -8.05 8.13 32.57
CA ASN A 31 -7.94 7.02 33.51
C ASN A 31 -9.32 6.43 33.87
N LEU A 32 -10.32 7.28 34.11
CA LEU A 32 -11.69 6.86 34.42
C LEU A 32 -12.32 6.04 33.28
N LEU A 33 -12.12 6.45 32.02
CA LEU A 33 -12.62 5.70 30.87
C LEU A 33 -11.86 4.38 30.68
N THR A 34 -10.55 4.38 30.94
CA THR A 34 -9.72 3.17 30.84
C THR A 34 -10.16 2.11 31.85
N GLU A 35 -10.51 2.51 33.07
CA GLU A 35 -11.09 1.63 34.10
C GLU A 35 -12.51 1.19 33.72
N LYS A 36 -13.38 2.12 33.28
CA LYS A 36 -14.77 1.85 32.93
C LYS A 36 -14.92 0.73 31.88
N TYR A 37 -14.06 0.74 30.86
CA TYR A 37 -14.10 -0.22 29.77
C TYR A 37 -13.16 -1.41 29.97
N SER A 38 -12.56 -1.57 31.15
CA SER A 38 -11.61 -2.66 31.47
C SER A 38 -10.49 -2.80 30.43
N ILE A 39 -9.97 -1.67 29.94
CA ILE A 39 -9.00 -1.62 28.85
C ILE A 39 -7.61 -2.11 29.33
N LEU A 40 -7.35 -2.07 30.64
CA LEU A 40 -6.09 -2.50 31.28
C LEU A 40 -6.27 -3.83 32.05
N GLU A 41 -6.39 -4.94 31.34
CA GLU A 41 -6.25 -6.28 31.93
C GLU A 41 -4.78 -6.72 31.83
N ASN A 42 -4.00 -6.52 32.91
CA ASN A 42 -2.61 -6.95 33.16
C ASN A 42 -1.46 -5.97 32.78
N GLU A 43 -0.87 -5.28 33.78
CA GLU A 43 0.54 -5.44 34.20
C GLU A 43 1.04 -4.37 35.23
N ASN A 44 1.86 -4.83 36.18
CA ASN A 44 2.78 -4.13 37.10
C ASN A 44 2.49 -2.67 37.54
N LYS A 45 2.07 -2.52 38.81
CA LYS A 45 1.82 -1.26 39.57
C LYS A 45 2.98 -0.25 39.64
N LEU A 46 4.14 -0.53 39.03
CA LEU A 46 5.34 0.31 39.10
C LEU A 46 5.56 1.19 37.86
N ILE A 47 4.77 1.04 36.80
CA ILE A 47 4.89 1.83 35.56
C ILE A 47 3.54 2.48 35.23
N SER A 48 3.20 3.55 35.94
CA SER A 48 2.13 4.47 35.54
C SER A 48 2.67 5.42 34.47
N SER A 49 2.59 5.05 33.19
CA SER A 49 2.83 6.03 32.13
C SER A 49 1.49 6.37 31.45
N THR A 50 1.11 7.63 31.59
CA THR A 50 0.09 8.32 30.77
C THR A 50 0.20 7.96 29.29
N GLU A 51 1.43 7.70 28.82
CA GLU A 51 1.76 7.23 27.48
C GLU A 51 1.13 5.88 27.09
N LYS A 52 1.02 4.94 28.03
CA LYS A 52 0.40 3.63 27.75
C LYS A 52 -1.11 3.75 27.65
N SER A 53 -1.73 4.52 28.55
CA SER A 53 -3.19 4.64 28.65
C SER A 53 -3.83 5.15 27.36
N PHE A 54 -3.24 6.15 26.70
CA PHE A 54 -3.80 6.69 25.46
C PHE A 54 -3.71 5.70 24.29
N LEU A 55 -2.59 4.96 24.18
CA LEU A 55 -2.42 3.92 23.14
C LEU A 55 -3.44 2.80 23.28
N TYR A 56 -3.73 2.39 24.52
CA TYR A 56 -4.74 1.37 24.77
C TYR A 56 -6.15 1.84 24.38
N ILE A 57 -6.51 3.09 24.64
CA ILE A 57 -7.80 3.66 24.18
C ILE A 57 -7.88 3.70 22.65
N ILE A 58 -6.79 4.09 21.96
CA ILE A 58 -6.73 4.06 20.50
C ILE A 58 -6.95 2.64 19.98
N ASN A 59 -6.24 1.66 20.54
CA ASN A 59 -6.37 0.25 20.14
C ASN A 59 -7.76 -0.31 20.42
N TYR A 60 -8.35 0.02 21.57
CA TYR A 60 -9.71 -0.39 21.92
C TYR A 60 -10.73 0.18 20.94
N THR A 61 -10.65 1.48 20.64
CA THR A 61 -11.54 2.16 19.70
C THR A 61 -11.39 1.60 18.28
N PHE A 62 -10.16 1.28 17.87
CA PHE A 62 -9.88 0.65 16.58
C PHE A 62 -10.45 -0.77 16.48
N ASN A 63 -10.39 -1.56 17.56
CA ASN A 63 -11.00 -2.88 17.60
C ASN A 63 -12.52 -2.81 17.45
N LEU A 64 -13.18 -1.86 18.12
CA LEU A 64 -14.62 -1.64 17.95
C LEU A 64 -14.97 -1.34 16.49
N PHE A 65 -14.18 -0.49 15.82
CA PHE A 65 -14.37 -0.18 14.41
C PHE A 65 -14.21 -1.39 13.49
N ILE A 66 -13.17 -2.21 13.67
CA ILE A 66 -12.97 -3.45 12.91
C ILE A 66 -14.16 -4.41 13.09
N GLU A 67 -14.68 -4.50 14.31
CA GLU A 67 -15.84 -5.34 14.63
C GLU A 67 -17.18 -4.73 14.20
N LYS A 68 -17.17 -3.54 13.58
CA LYS A 68 -18.36 -2.77 13.20
C LYS A 68 -19.29 -2.50 14.39
N LYS A 69 -18.72 -2.32 15.57
CA LYS A 69 -19.42 -1.91 16.79
C LYS A 69 -19.41 -0.39 16.89
N GLU A 70 -20.44 0.18 17.50
CA GLU A 70 -20.53 1.62 17.74
C GLU A 70 -19.47 2.06 18.77
N ILE A 71 -18.86 3.23 18.53
CA ILE A 71 -17.94 3.86 19.48
C ILE A 71 -18.78 4.51 20.59
N PRO A 72 -18.52 4.22 21.87
CA PRO A 72 -19.22 4.87 22.96
C PRO A 72 -19.06 6.40 22.95
N LYS A 73 -20.16 7.11 23.21
CA LYS A 73 -20.21 8.59 23.14
C LYS A 73 -19.22 9.29 24.07
N ASP A 74 -18.90 8.69 25.21
CA ASP A 74 -17.93 9.23 26.15
C ASP A 74 -16.49 9.10 25.62
N ILE A 75 -16.15 7.98 24.97
CA ILE A 75 -14.89 7.82 24.22
C ILE A 75 -14.84 8.81 23.06
N GLU A 76 -15.91 8.93 22.27
CA GLU A 76 -16.01 9.93 21.20
C GLU A 76 -15.78 11.35 21.73
N SER A 77 -16.38 11.68 22.87
CA SER A 77 -16.20 12.99 23.52
C SER A 77 -14.76 13.23 23.98
N LEU A 78 -14.05 12.19 24.41
CA LEU A 78 -12.63 12.26 24.75
C LEU A 78 -11.80 12.63 23.52
N PHE A 79 -12.04 11.96 22.38
CA PHE A 79 -11.36 12.27 21.11
C PHE A 79 -11.67 13.68 20.59
N LEU A 80 -12.85 14.24 20.90
CA LEU A 80 -13.29 15.55 20.39
C LEU A 80 -12.92 16.73 21.30
N ASN A 81 -12.88 16.55 22.61
CA ASN A 81 -12.83 17.67 23.55
C ASN A 81 -11.60 17.66 24.47
N ASN A 82 -10.92 16.52 24.64
CA ASN A 82 -9.79 16.44 25.57
C ASN A 82 -8.48 16.91 24.90
N ILE A 83 -8.01 18.09 25.29
CA ILE A 83 -6.83 18.76 24.71
C ILE A 83 -5.57 17.89 24.82
N PHE A 84 -5.32 17.32 26.00
CA PHE A 84 -4.10 16.53 26.26
C PHE A 84 -4.09 15.25 25.44
N PHE A 85 -5.23 14.55 25.39
CA PHE A 85 -5.39 13.35 24.60
C PHE A 85 -5.18 13.62 23.10
N LYS A 86 -5.74 14.71 22.58
CA LYS A 86 -5.52 15.09 21.17
C LYS A 86 -4.07 15.46 20.86
N ASP A 87 -3.36 16.13 21.77
CA ASP A 87 -1.94 16.42 21.56
C ASP A 87 -1.12 15.12 21.46
N GLN A 88 -1.38 14.15 22.34
CA GLN A 88 -0.75 12.83 22.27
C GLN A 88 -1.11 12.07 20.98
N ILE A 89 -2.38 12.17 20.53
CA ILE A 89 -2.80 11.62 19.24
C ILE A 89 -2.04 12.27 18.09
N ASN A 90 -1.94 13.61 18.08
CA ASN A 90 -1.24 14.34 17.02
C ASN A 90 0.21 13.89 16.91
N ASP A 91 0.91 13.75 18.03
CA ASP A 91 2.30 13.27 18.06
C ASP A 91 2.42 11.82 17.58
N PHE A 92 1.51 10.95 18.02
CA PHE A 92 1.45 9.56 17.58
C PHE A 92 1.22 9.43 16.07
N LEU A 93 0.24 10.17 15.53
CA LEU A 93 -0.11 10.13 14.11
C LEU A 93 0.99 10.75 13.24
N ASN A 94 1.62 11.85 13.67
CA ASN A 94 2.75 12.45 12.95
C ASN A 94 3.95 11.49 12.88
N LYS A 95 4.27 10.79 13.98
CA LYS A 95 5.32 9.76 13.98
C LYS A 95 4.99 8.63 13.00
N LYS A 96 3.75 8.15 12.99
CA LYS A 96 3.30 7.13 12.01
C LYS A 96 3.43 7.61 10.57
N LEU A 97 2.99 8.83 10.27
CA LEU A 97 3.12 9.44 8.94
C LEU A 97 4.58 9.56 8.48
N ASN A 98 5.48 10.00 9.36
CA ASN A 98 6.90 10.12 9.03
C ASN A 98 7.54 8.75 8.76
N ASN A 99 7.12 7.70 9.47
CA ASN A 99 7.66 6.36 9.29
C ASN A 99 7.16 5.66 8.03
N LEU A 100 6.01 6.05 7.46
CA LEU A 100 5.47 5.46 6.22
C LEU A 100 6.46 5.46 5.04
N ILE A 101 7.26 6.52 4.94
CA ILE A 101 8.23 6.71 3.84
C ILE A 101 9.64 6.29 4.26
N ASN A 102 9.96 6.42 5.55
CA ASN A 102 11.32 6.27 6.05
C ASN A 102 11.67 4.84 6.49
N ASP A 103 10.69 4.04 6.95
CA ASP A 103 10.93 2.65 7.37
C ASP A 103 10.65 1.66 6.23
N ASN A 104 11.70 0.94 5.82
CA ASN A 104 11.72 0.26 4.53
C ASN A 104 10.90 -1.04 4.47
N ASP A 105 10.83 -1.82 5.55
CA ASP A 105 10.56 -3.27 5.36
C ASP A 105 9.42 -3.87 6.18
N ASN A 106 8.93 -3.18 7.21
CA ASN A 106 8.00 -3.78 8.19
C ASN A 106 6.63 -3.12 8.31
N ILE A 107 6.38 -2.04 7.60
CA ILE A 107 5.12 -1.29 7.69
C ILE A 107 4.21 -1.65 6.51
N HIS A 108 2.94 -1.95 6.80
CA HIS A 108 1.90 -2.03 5.78
C HIS A 108 1.36 -0.63 5.50
N PHE A 109 1.86 0.01 4.43
CA PHE A 109 1.62 1.41 4.10
C PHE A 109 0.11 1.74 4.07
N THR A 110 -0.68 0.91 3.39
CA THR A 110 -2.13 1.08 3.31
C THR A 110 -2.82 0.99 4.67
N ASN A 111 -2.44 0.03 5.52
CA ASN A 111 -3.11 -0.19 6.80
C ASN A 111 -2.88 0.99 7.75
N GLU A 112 -1.67 1.54 7.73
CA GLU A 112 -1.32 2.72 8.51
C GLU A 112 -2.07 3.96 8.03
N ILE A 113 -2.19 4.18 6.71
CA ILE A 113 -3.04 5.26 6.17
C ILE A 113 -4.48 5.09 6.65
N ASN A 114 -5.03 3.88 6.53
CA ASN A 114 -6.40 3.59 6.93
C ASN A 114 -6.62 3.83 8.44
N LEU A 115 -5.63 3.49 9.29
CA LEU A 115 -5.65 3.76 10.72
C LEU A 115 -5.66 5.27 11.02
N ILE A 116 -4.77 6.03 10.38
CA ILE A 116 -4.69 7.48 10.60
C ILE A 116 -6.00 8.14 10.18
N ILE A 117 -6.50 7.78 9.00
CA ILE A 117 -7.77 8.29 8.46
C ILE A 117 -8.94 7.93 9.39
N PHE A 118 -8.99 6.70 9.91
CA PHE A 118 -9.97 6.30 10.92
C PHE A 118 -9.90 7.19 12.18
N ILE A 119 -8.72 7.35 12.78
CA ILE A 119 -8.58 8.15 14.01
C ILE A 119 -8.98 9.61 13.77
N THR A 120 -8.59 10.19 12.64
CA THR A 120 -8.96 11.57 12.27
C THR A 120 -10.45 11.75 11.94
N SER A 121 -11.23 10.68 11.80
CA SER A 121 -12.67 10.75 11.47
C SER A 121 -13.59 10.38 12.63
N ILE A 122 -13.03 10.10 13.82
CA ILE A 122 -13.80 9.91 15.04
C ILE A 122 -14.61 11.18 15.33
N GLY A 123 -15.93 11.02 15.54
CA GLY A 123 -16.89 12.12 15.65
C GLY A 123 -17.97 12.13 14.56
N ILE A 124 -17.74 11.39 13.47
CA ILE A 124 -18.58 11.48 12.25
C ILE A 124 -19.27 10.14 11.96
N ASN A 125 -18.78 9.03 12.52
CA ASN A 125 -19.30 7.67 12.34
C ASN A 125 -19.46 7.28 10.86
N LYS A 126 -18.60 7.79 9.98
CA LYS A 126 -18.61 7.48 8.54
C LYS A 126 -17.47 6.55 8.16
N ASN A 127 -17.81 5.55 7.35
CA ASN A 127 -16.84 4.61 6.79
C ASN A 127 -16.25 5.22 5.53
N ILE A 128 -15.04 5.76 5.64
CA ILE A 128 -14.30 6.33 4.52
C ILE A 128 -13.89 5.25 3.52
N ILE A 129 -13.76 4.01 3.99
CA ILE A 129 -13.49 2.85 3.18
C ILE A 129 -14.83 2.16 2.94
N ASN A 130 -15.28 2.16 1.69
CA ASN A 130 -16.47 1.46 1.28
C ASN A 130 -16.29 -0.07 1.40
N LEU A 131 -17.37 -0.83 1.21
CA LEU A 131 -17.32 -2.28 1.31
C LEU A 131 -16.26 -2.91 0.40
N SER A 132 -15.91 -2.27 -0.73
CA SER A 132 -14.96 -2.71 -1.76
C SER A 132 -13.50 -2.32 -1.50
N ASN A 133 -13.17 -1.81 -0.31
CA ASN A 133 -11.86 -1.22 0.00
C ASN A 133 -11.49 -0.01 -0.88
N GLU A 134 -12.48 0.69 -1.42
CA GLU A 134 -12.31 1.96 -2.13
C GLU A 134 -12.69 3.11 -1.22
N TYR A 135 -12.11 4.27 -1.48
CA TYR A 135 -12.38 5.45 -0.67
C TYR A 135 -13.69 6.09 -1.15
N ASP A 136 -14.65 6.20 -0.24
CA ASP A 136 -15.91 6.87 -0.52
C ASP A 136 -15.70 8.38 -0.45
N LEU A 137 -15.70 9.01 -1.63
CA LEU A 137 -15.54 10.45 -1.79
C LEU A 137 -16.65 11.24 -1.10
N GLN A 138 -17.85 10.66 -0.98
CA GLN A 138 -18.95 11.28 -0.24
C GLN A 138 -18.64 11.32 1.26
N SER A 139 -18.20 10.19 1.83
CA SER A 139 -17.75 10.12 3.22
C SER A 139 -16.57 11.07 3.50
N LEU A 140 -15.63 11.18 2.56
CA LEU A 140 -14.52 12.13 2.67
C LEU A 140 -14.99 13.59 2.68
N SER A 141 -15.91 13.96 1.79
CA SER A 141 -16.51 15.29 1.74
C SER A 141 -17.20 15.65 3.05
N GLU A 142 -17.99 14.72 3.61
CA GLU A 142 -18.66 14.91 4.90
C GLU A 142 -17.66 15.14 6.05
N ILE A 143 -16.49 14.51 6.00
CA ILE A 143 -15.43 14.74 6.98
C ILE A 143 -14.86 16.14 6.90
N PHE A 144 -14.62 16.63 5.70
CA PHE A 144 -14.22 18.01 5.51
C PHE A 144 -15.26 19.00 6.03
N ARG A 145 -16.55 18.78 5.76
CA ARG A 145 -17.63 19.61 6.32
C ARG A 145 -17.68 19.58 7.84
N PHE A 146 -17.40 18.43 8.46
CA PHE A 146 -17.29 18.36 9.91
C PHE A 146 -16.15 19.23 10.42
N TYR A 147 -14.94 19.09 9.86
CA TYR A 147 -13.78 19.87 10.29
C TYR A 147 -13.98 21.37 10.08
N GLU A 148 -14.50 21.79 8.93
CA GLU A 148 -14.80 23.19 8.62
C GLU A 148 -15.71 23.82 9.68
N ASN A 149 -16.83 23.15 9.99
CA ASN A 149 -17.79 23.64 10.98
C ASN A 149 -17.23 23.58 12.41
N HIS A 150 -16.54 22.50 12.75
CA HIS A 150 -16.00 22.29 14.10
C HIS A 150 -14.87 23.26 14.42
N LEU A 151 -13.91 23.44 13.49
CA LEU A 151 -12.82 24.42 13.63
C LEU A 151 -13.36 25.84 13.75
N LYS A 152 -14.35 26.22 12.91
CA LYS A 152 -14.99 27.53 12.99
C LYS A 152 -15.61 27.76 14.37
N ASN A 153 -16.33 26.77 14.90
CA ASN A 153 -16.94 26.87 16.22
C ASN A 153 -15.90 26.94 17.35
N LEU A 154 -14.85 26.13 17.28
CA LEU A 154 -13.78 26.11 18.28
C LEU A 154 -13.00 27.43 18.29
N PHE A 155 -12.75 28.04 17.14
CA PHE A 155 -12.03 29.31 17.03
C PHE A 155 -12.65 30.40 17.93
N PHE A 156 -13.98 30.46 18.00
CA PHE A 156 -14.71 31.43 18.83
C PHE A 156 -14.90 30.99 20.30
N LYS A 157 -14.80 29.68 20.61
CA LYS A 157 -15.15 29.13 21.93
C LYS A 157 -13.94 28.74 22.77
N ASP A 158 -12.99 28.01 22.17
CA ASP A 158 -11.82 27.48 22.85
C ASP A 158 -10.62 27.48 21.90
N LYS A 159 -9.78 28.50 22.08
CA LYS A 159 -8.59 28.71 21.25
C LYS A 159 -7.53 27.61 21.42
N LYS A 160 -7.42 26.98 22.60
CA LYS A 160 -6.46 25.89 22.82
C LYS A 160 -6.92 24.63 22.08
N LEU A 161 -8.17 24.24 22.28
CA LEU A 161 -8.76 23.09 21.60
C LEU A 161 -8.79 23.29 20.07
N PHE A 162 -8.99 24.53 19.61
CA PHE A 162 -8.84 24.90 18.20
C PHE A 162 -7.47 24.51 17.63
N PHE A 163 -6.35 24.92 18.26
CA PHE A 163 -5.01 24.65 17.71
C PHE A 163 -4.70 23.16 17.61
N VAL A 164 -5.06 22.39 18.64
CA VAL A 164 -4.81 20.95 18.65
C VAL A 164 -5.68 20.24 17.60
N THR A 165 -6.93 20.67 17.44
CA THR A 165 -7.83 20.14 16.40
C THR A 165 -7.39 20.55 15.00
N PHE A 166 -6.85 21.76 14.84
CA PHE A 166 -6.29 22.24 13.57
C PHE A 166 -5.07 21.41 13.16
N ASN A 167 -4.19 21.05 14.11
CA ASN A 167 -3.08 20.13 13.83
C ASN A 167 -3.58 18.75 13.38
N LEU A 168 -4.66 18.23 13.97
CA LEU A 168 -5.28 16.97 13.54
C LEU A 168 -5.82 17.06 12.11
N TYR A 169 -6.45 18.18 11.75
CA TYR A 169 -6.88 18.47 10.38
C TYR A 169 -5.71 18.52 9.38
N ILE A 170 -4.59 19.14 9.77
CA ILE A 170 -3.35 19.15 8.96
C ILE A 170 -2.82 17.72 8.75
N ILE A 171 -2.87 16.87 9.79
CA ILE A 171 -2.48 15.45 9.71
C ILE A 171 -3.38 14.70 8.71
N LEU A 172 -4.71 14.91 8.74
CA LEU A 172 -5.63 14.33 7.76
C LEU A 172 -5.23 14.71 6.32
N LEU A 173 -5.01 16.00 6.05
CA LEU A 173 -4.60 16.45 4.71
C LEU A 173 -3.25 15.86 4.27
N LYS A 174 -2.27 15.78 5.17
CA LYS A 174 -0.98 15.10 4.90
C LYS A 174 -1.18 13.62 4.57
N THR A 175 -2.08 12.95 5.27
CA THR A 175 -2.40 11.54 5.05
C THR A 175 -3.02 11.32 3.68
N LEU A 176 -3.89 12.23 3.23
CA LEU A 176 -4.47 12.18 1.88
C LEU A 176 -3.42 12.39 0.78
N ILE A 177 -2.40 13.23 0.99
CA ILE A 177 -1.26 13.34 0.06
C ILE A 177 -0.56 11.97 -0.08
N GLN A 178 -0.36 11.23 1.02
CA GLN A 178 0.23 9.88 0.98
C GLN A 178 -0.69 8.87 0.30
N LEU A 179 -2.00 8.97 0.52
CA LEU A 179 -2.99 8.15 -0.16
C LEU A 179 -2.94 8.39 -1.68
N ILE A 180 -2.90 9.65 -2.12
CA ILE A 180 -2.77 10.01 -3.53
C ILE A 180 -1.47 9.45 -4.12
N ALA A 181 -0.35 9.50 -3.38
CA ALA A 181 0.90 8.88 -3.82
C ALA A 181 0.75 7.37 -4.04
N SER A 182 0.03 6.65 -3.17
CA SER A 182 -0.32 5.23 -3.39
C SER A 182 -1.32 5.03 -4.54
N TYR A 183 -2.22 5.97 -4.79
CA TYR A 183 -3.14 5.86 -5.93
C TYR A 183 -2.44 6.13 -7.26
N SER A 184 -1.38 6.95 -7.26
CA SER A 184 -0.59 7.27 -8.45
C SER A 184 0.07 6.04 -9.08
N ILE A 185 0.28 4.99 -8.30
CA ILE A 185 0.81 3.71 -8.75
C ILE A 185 -0.30 2.74 -9.17
N ASN A 186 -1.49 2.83 -8.58
CA ASN A 186 -2.61 1.95 -8.90
C ASN A 186 -3.22 2.26 -10.28
N LEU A 187 -3.27 1.27 -11.17
CA LEU A 187 -3.75 1.46 -12.55
C LEU A 187 -5.24 1.80 -12.66
N VAL A 188 -6.03 1.39 -11.67
CA VAL A 188 -7.49 1.57 -11.68
C VAL A 188 -7.89 2.87 -10.98
N ARG A 189 -7.22 3.21 -9.88
CA ARG A 189 -7.61 4.31 -8.97
C ARG A 189 -7.00 5.67 -9.32
N LYS A 190 -6.36 5.79 -10.48
CA LYS A 190 -5.80 7.07 -10.95
C LYS A 190 -6.86 8.13 -11.23
N SER A 191 -8.09 7.72 -11.59
CA SER A 191 -9.22 8.61 -11.80
C SER A 191 -9.52 9.44 -10.55
N ASP A 192 -9.48 8.79 -9.39
CA ASP A 192 -9.98 9.35 -8.13
C ASP A 192 -9.03 10.41 -7.55
N ILE A 193 -7.78 10.47 -8.03
CA ILE A 193 -6.75 11.39 -7.55
C ILE A 193 -7.20 12.84 -7.67
N PHE A 194 -7.72 13.24 -8.83
CA PHE A 194 -8.11 14.62 -9.08
C PHE A 194 -9.35 15.01 -8.27
N GLU A 195 -10.29 14.08 -8.09
CA GLU A 195 -11.47 14.29 -7.24
C GLU A 195 -11.08 14.51 -5.77
N ILE A 196 -10.10 13.75 -5.25
CA ILE A 196 -9.55 13.98 -3.89
C ILE A 196 -8.85 15.35 -3.81
N ILE A 197 -8.05 15.72 -4.81
CA ILE A 197 -7.36 17.02 -4.86
C ILE A 197 -8.36 18.19 -4.88
N GLU A 198 -9.46 18.05 -5.62
CA GLU A 198 -10.53 19.05 -5.66
C GLU A 198 -11.19 19.22 -4.29
N LEU A 199 -11.59 18.12 -3.64
CA LEU A 199 -12.16 18.16 -2.29
C LEU A 199 -11.18 18.80 -1.28
N MET A 200 -9.90 18.44 -1.35
CA MET A 200 -8.85 19.05 -0.52
C MET A 200 -8.71 20.56 -0.77
N THR A 201 -8.73 20.97 -2.04
CA THR A 201 -8.65 22.39 -2.43
C THR A 201 -9.85 23.17 -1.89
N GLU A 202 -11.04 22.60 -2.02
CA GLU A 202 -12.28 23.21 -1.56
C GLU A 202 -12.27 23.42 -0.04
N THR A 203 -11.97 22.37 0.73
CA THR A 203 -11.96 22.47 2.20
C THR A 203 -10.90 23.43 2.72
N ILE A 204 -9.71 23.44 2.10
CA ILE A 204 -8.64 24.39 2.39
C ILE A 204 -9.14 25.83 2.19
N ASN A 205 -9.80 26.11 1.07
CA ASN A 205 -10.32 27.44 0.79
C ASN A 205 -11.40 27.83 1.80
N ILE A 206 -12.33 26.93 2.15
CA ILE A 206 -13.38 27.22 3.13
C ILE A 206 -12.78 27.54 4.49
N VAL A 207 -11.83 26.75 4.98
CA VAL A 207 -11.14 27.02 6.25
C VAL A 207 -10.44 28.39 6.20
N LYS A 208 -9.73 28.71 5.11
CA LYS A 208 -9.05 30.01 4.93
C LYS A 208 -9.99 31.21 4.89
N PHE A 209 -11.17 31.07 4.29
CA PHE A 209 -12.14 32.18 4.16
C PHE A 209 -13.09 32.31 5.35
N THR A 210 -13.27 31.25 6.15
CA THR A 210 -14.22 31.25 7.27
C THR A 210 -13.56 31.47 8.64
N ILE A 211 -12.23 31.32 8.73
CA ILE A 211 -11.47 31.44 9.96
C ILE A 211 -10.28 32.40 9.74
N GLU A 212 -10.12 33.37 10.64
CA GLU A 212 -8.98 34.30 10.64
C GLU A 212 -7.72 33.59 11.19
N LEU A 213 -7.09 32.79 10.33
CA LEU A 213 -5.85 32.10 10.65
C LEU A 213 -4.67 33.08 10.73
N ASP A 214 -3.77 32.85 11.69
CA ASP A 214 -2.50 33.57 11.74
C ASP A 214 -1.54 33.14 10.60
N ASP A 215 -0.50 33.92 10.37
CA ASP A 215 0.48 33.67 9.31
C ASP A 215 1.10 32.27 9.41
N TYR A 216 1.33 31.79 10.63
CA TYR A 216 1.91 30.48 10.87
C TYR A 216 1.00 29.34 10.37
N ASN A 217 -0.29 29.39 10.70
CA ASN A 217 -1.27 28.40 10.28
C ASN A 217 -1.63 28.53 8.80
N LEU A 218 -1.64 29.76 8.25
CA LEU A 218 -1.79 29.99 6.82
C LEU A 218 -0.64 29.36 6.04
N CYS A 219 0.62 29.52 6.48
CA CYS A 219 1.77 28.89 5.85
C CYS A 219 1.66 27.36 5.83
N LYS A 220 1.18 26.73 6.92
CA LYS A 220 0.97 25.27 6.97
C LYS A 220 -0.02 24.80 5.91
N ILE A 221 -1.17 25.47 5.78
CA ILE A 221 -2.20 25.09 4.80
C ILE A 221 -1.73 25.37 3.36
N ASN A 222 -1.14 26.54 3.12
CA ASN A 222 -0.64 26.89 1.79
C ASN A 222 0.47 25.93 1.31
N ASN A 223 1.31 25.44 2.23
CA ASN A 223 2.30 24.41 1.92
C ASN A 223 1.67 23.10 1.44
N LEU A 224 0.58 22.65 2.08
CA LEU A 224 -0.15 21.45 1.62
C LEU A 224 -0.76 21.65 0.24
N GLN A 225 -1.33 22.84 0.00
CA GLN A 225 -1.84 23.26 -1.30
C GLN A 225 -0.77 23.22 -2.39
N GLY A 226 0.41 23.76 -2.07
CA GLY A 226 1.54 23.70 -2.98
C GLY A 226 1.99 22.25 -3.23
N LYS A 227 2.16 21.44 -2.18
CA LYS A 227 2.62 20.04 -2.27
C LYS A 227 1.81 19.21 -3.25
N TYR A 228 0.48 19.16 -3.16
CA TYR A 228 -0.28 18.32 -4.09
C TYR A 228 -0.22 18.82 -5.54
N LEU A 229 -0.07 20.13 -5.77
CA LEU A 229 0.09 20.68 -7.12
C LEU A 229 1.40 20.19 -7.77
N TYR A 230 2.55 20.39 -7.10
CA TYR A 230 3.83 20.01 -7.71
C TYR A 230 4.13 18.51 -7.64
N TYR A 231 3.57 17.79 -6.66
CA TYR A 231 3.67 16.33 -6.58
C TYR A 231 2.82 15.63 -7.63
N PHE A 232 1.60 16.08 -7.95
CA PHE A 232 0.65 15.25 -8.71
C PHE A 232 0.21 15.78 -10.08
N SER A 233 0.52 17.03 -10.46
CA SER A 233 0.16 17.54 -11.80
C SER A 233 0.72 16.68 -12.95
N HIS A 234 1.85 15.99 -12.73
CA HIS A 234 2.43 15.05 -13.71
C HIS A 234 1.60 13.78 -13.99
N LEU A 235 0.50 13.58 -13.26
CA LEU A 235 -0.42 12.46 -13.41
C LEU A 235 -1.58 12.75 -14.36
N GLU A 236 -1.76 14.01 -14.81
CA GLU A 236 -2.81 14.37 -15.76
C GLU A 236 -2.70 13.53 -17.04
N ASN A 237 -3.83 12.96 -17.47
CA ASN A 237 -3.88 12.11 -18.65
C ASN A 237 -4.08 12.98 -19.90
N ILE A 238 -2.98 13.40 -20.52
CA ILE A 238 -2.99 14.23 -21.72
C ILE A 238 -2.92 13.32 -22.95
N SER A 239 -4.05 13.15 -23.64
CA SER A 239 -4.09 12.43 -24.92
C SER A 239 -3.89 13.38 -26.10
N LEU A 240 -3.12 12.94 -27.09
CA LEU A 240 -3.07 13.60 -28.40
C LEU A 240 -4.31 13.19 -29.19
N GLU A 241 -5.30 14.07 -29.21
CA GLU A 241 -6.54 13.94 -29.99
C GLU A 241 -6.38 14.59 -31.36
N ASN A 242 -6.86 13.92 -32.42
CA ASN A 242 -6.89 14.43 -33.79
C ASN A 242 -5.54 14.98 -34.31
N ASP A 243 -4.42 14.48 -33.80
CA ASP A 243 -3.07 14.94 -34.10
C ASP A 243 -2.82 16.45 -33.85
N ASP A 244 -3.61 17.07 -32.97
CA ASP A 244 -3.47 18.46 -32.54
C ASP A 244 -2.29 18.63 -31.58
N LEU A 245 -1.10 18.84 -32.15
CA LEU A 245 0.13 19.04 -31.40
C LEU A 245 0.13 20.34 -30.59
N ASP A 246 -0.56 21.39 -31.03
CA ASP A 246 -0.62 22.67 -30.34
C ASP A 246 -1.31 22.52 -28.99
N ASN A 247 -2.53 21.98 -28.98
CA ASN A 247 -3.27 21.78 -27.74
C ASN A 247 -2.60 20.73 -26.85
N TYR A 248 -2.02 19.69 -27.44
CA TYR A 248 -1.23 18.71 -26.71
C TYR A 248 -0.07 19.37 -25.94
N PHE A 249 0.78 20.16 -26.62
CA PHE A 249 1.90 20.82 -25.95
C PHE A 249 1.47 21.92 -24.97
N LYS A 250 0.39 22.66 -25.26
CA LYS A 250 -0.16 23.64 -24.31
C LYS A 250 -0.58 22.99 -23.00
N ASN A 251 -1.21 21.81 -23.04
CA ASN A 251 -1.62 21.08 -21.84
C ASN A 251 -0.41 20.62 -21.00
N TYR A 252 0.66 20.14 -21.67
CA TYR A 252 1.91 19.80 -20.98
C TYR A 252 2.60 21.01 -20.36
N LEU A 253 2.60 22.15 -21.07
CA LEU A 253 3.13 23.40 -20.54
C LEU A 253 2.33 23.87 -19.32
N LEU A 254 0.99 23.82 -19.39
CA LEU A 254 0.12 24.17 -18.27
C LEU A 254 0.40 23.31 -17.04
N CYS A 255 0.61 22.00 -17.22
CA CYS A 255 0.98 21.11 -16.12
C CYS A 255 2.33 21.52 -15.50
N LEU A 256 3.32 21.88 -16.32
CA LEU A 256 4.63 22.30 -15.84
C LEU A 256 4.54 23.64 -15.07
N GLU A 257 3.74 24.59 -15.55
CA GLU A 257 3.45 25.85 -14.86
C GLU A 257 2.72 25.60 -13.52
N LYS A 258 1.72 24.70 -13.47
CA LYS A 258 1.07 24.30 -12.21
C LYS A 258 2.06 23.72 -11.19
N GLN A 259 3.03 22.92 -11.63
CA GLN A 259 4.05 22.38 -10.74
C GLN A 259 4.97 23.49 -10.22
N GLU A 260 5.33 24.45 -11.06
CA GLU A 260 6.11 25.62 -10.67
C GLU A 260 5.38 26.47 -9.63
N ASP A 261 4.11 26.77 -9.86
CA ASP A 261 3.27 27.53 -8.93
C ASP A 261 3.15 26.80 -7.59
N GLY A 262 2.96 25.48 -7.61
CA GLY A 262 2.89 24.66 -6.40
C GLY A 262 4.18 24.68 -5.58
N PHE A 263 5.34 24.54 -6.24
CA PHE A 263 6.63 24.59 -5.57
C PHE A 263 6.92 26.00 -5.01
N THR A 264 6.63 27.04 -5.80
CA THR A 264 6.80 28.44 -5.40
C THR A 264 5.92 28.78 -4.20
N LEU A 265 4.67 28.33 -4.20
CA LEU A 265 3.76 28.48 -3.05
C LEU A 265 4.33 27.83 -1.80
N SER A 266 4.85 26.61 -1.91
CA SER A 266 5.45 25.89 -0.77
C SER A 266 6.71 26.60 -0.25
N SER A 267 7.60 26.99 -1.16
CA SER A 267 8.85 27.68 -0.86
C SER A 267 8.63 29.04 -0.18
N ASN A 268 7.72 29.86 -0.73
CA ASN A 268 7.38 31.17 -0.18
C ASN A 268 6.72 31.08 1.21
N ASN A 269 6.12 29.93 1.55
CA ASN A 269 5.53 29.65 2.85
C ASN A 269 6.48 28.86 3.77
N ASN A 270 7.79 28.90 3.54
CA ASN A 270 8.83 28.21 4.33
C ASN A 270 8.54 26.71 4.52
N PHE A 271 7.93 26.08 3.51
CA PHE A 271 7.46 24.70 3.56
C PHE A 271 6.62 24.37 4.80
N GLY A 272 5.81 25.34 5.26
CA GLY A 272 4.93 25.18 6.41
C GLY A 272 5.65 25.06 7.75
N TYR A 273 6.90 25.49 7.85
CA TYR A 273 7.74 25.39 9.05
C TYR A 273 7.95 23.95 9.56
N GLU A 274 7.93 22.97 8.66
CA GLU A 274 8.24 21.58 8.99
C GLU A 274 9.74 21.44 9.31
N LYS A 275 10.07 20.90 10.49
CA LYS A 275 11.45 20.83 11.00
C LYS A 275 12.35 19.85 10.22
N ASP A 276 11.75 18.84 9.60
CA ASP A 276 12.46 17.72 8.96
C ASP A 276 12.55 17.84 7.43
N ILE A 277 12.18 19.00 6.86
CA ILE A 277 12.29 19.23 5.41
C ILE A 277 13.70 19.68 5.04
N ASP A 278 14.33 18.88 4.18
CA ASP A 278 15.47 19.29 3.38
C ASP A 278 14.97 19.96 2.09
N LYS A 279 15.29 21.26 1.93
CA LYS A 279 14.86 22.07 0.79
C LYS A 279 15.46 21.57 -0.52
N ASP A 280 16.68 21.04 -0.49
CA ASP A 280 17.35 20.53 -1.68
C ASP A 280 16.68 19.22 -2.12
N LEU A 281 16.36 18.33 -1.16
CA LEU A 281 15.59 17.11 -1.47
C LEU A 281 14.21 17.42 -2.03
N GLU A 282 13.50 18.43 -1.51
CA GLU A 282 12.22 18.85 -2.08
C GLU A 282 12.35 19.44 -3.49
N PHE A 283 13.40 20.21 -3.76
CA PHE A 283 13.69 20.68 -5.11
C PHE A 283 13.99 19.51 -6.06
N PHE A 284 14.75 18.50 -5.63
CA PHE A 284 14.99 17.32 -6.45
C PHE A 284 13.71 16.51 -6.72
N LYS A 285 12.79 16.40 -5.75
CA LYS A 285 11.46 15.82 -6.00
C LYS A 285 10.69 16.60 -7.06
N PHE A 286 10.65 17.93 -6.95
CA PHE A 286 10.01 18.79 -7.95
C PHE A 286 10.60 18.59 -9.35
N ARG A 287 11.93 18.64 -9.49
CA ARG A 287 12.63 18.37 -10.76
C ARG A 287 12.32 16.99 -11.31
N ASN A 288 12.26 16.00 -10.43
CA ASN A 288 11.98 14.63 -10.80
C ASN A 288 10.56 14.46 -11.37
N TYR A 289 9.52 14.99 -10.69
CA TYR A 289 8.15 14.94 -11.20
C TYR A 289 7.97 15.71 -12.52
N ALA A 290 8.62 16.85 -12.69
CA ALA A 290 8.64 17.57 -13.97
C ALA A 290 9.32 16.73 -15.07
N SER A 291 10.41 16.03 -14.75
CA SER A 291 11.09 15.15 -15.69
C SER A 291 10.22 13.95 -16.10
N ILE A 292 9.45 13.37 -15.17
CA ILE A 292 8.48 12.31 -15.48
C ILE A 292 7.41 12.78 -16.46
N LEU A 293 6.84 13.97 -16.23
CA LEU A 293 5.84 14.57 -17.11
C LEU A 293 6.39 14.68 -18.55
N LEU A 294 7.58 15.25 -18.71
CA LEU A 294 8.19 15.46 -20.03
C LEU A 294 8.63 14.15 -20.68
N LEU A 295 9.18 13.19 -19.92
CA LEU A 295 9.56 11.89 -20.47
C LEU A 295 8.34 11.07 -20.93
N LYS A 296 7.19 11.18 -20.26
CA LYS A 296 5.92 10.58 -20.74
C LYS A 296 5.54 11.17 -22.10
N MET A 297 5.55 12.50 -22.21
CA MET A 297 5.26 13.21 -23.46
C MET A 297 6.15 12.72 -24.61
N ILE A 298 7.46 12.69 -24.39
CA ILE A 298 8.45 12.30 -25.38
C ILE A 298 8.24 10.84 -25.82
N LYS A 299 7.98 9.94 -24.85
CA LYS A 299 7.73 8.52 -25.12
C LYS A 299 6.47 8.32 -25.97
N ASP A 300 5.39 9.04 -25.66
CA ASP A 300 4.13 8.94 -26.41
C ASP A 300 4.28 9.45 -27.84
N LEU A 301 5.02 10.55 -28.04
CA LEU A 301 5.32 11.09 -29.38
C LEU A 301 6.24 10.16 -30.18
N LYS A 302 7.26 9.56 -29.55
CA LYS A 302 8.13 8.55 -30.19
C LYS A 302 7.34 7.32 -30.63
N ASN A 303 6.43 6.82 -29.80
CA ASN A 303 5.59 5.67 -30.16
C ASN A 303 4.69 5.96 -31.38
N LYS A 304 4.34 7.23 -31.61
CA LYS A 304 3.57 7.67 -32.78
C LYS A 304 4.43 8.07 -33.99
N ASN A 305 5.76 8.02 -33.89
CA ASN A 305 6.71 8.44 -34.93
C ASN A 305 6.51 9.88 -35.45
N ILE A 306 6.11 10.81 -34.57
CA ILE A 306 5.88 12.22 -34.93
C ILE A 306 7.19 13.01 -34.83
N ASN A 307 7.45 13.93 -35.77
CA ASN A 307 8.53 14.90 -35.63
C ASN A 307 8.03 16.17 -34.93
N TYR A 308 8.56 16.47 -33.76
CA TYR A 308 8.07 17.54 -32.88
C TYR A 308 9.17 18.47 -32.35
N TYR A 309 10.44 18.17 -32.59
CA TYR A 309 11.54 18.88 -31.92
C TYR A 309 11.54 20.38 -32.23
N ASN A 310 11.22 20.78 -33.46
CA ASN A 310 11.22 22.18 -33.87
C ASN A 310 9.89 22.91 -33.60
N HIS A 311 8.92 22.25 -32.98
CA HIS A 311 7.62 22.84 -32.69
C HIS A 311 7.73 23.97 -31.65
N GLU A 312 7.06 25.09 -31.88
CA GLU A 312 7.19 26.30 -31.05
C GLU A 312 6.87 26.03 -29.57
N TYR A 313 5.73 25.40 -29.28
CA TYR A 313 5.34 25.08 -27.91
C TYR A 313 6.28 24.05 -27.26
N PHE A 314 6.82 23.09 -28.00
CA PHE A 314 7.79 22.13 -27.47
C PHE A 314 9.11 22.83 -27.11
N GLN A 315 9.58 23.75 -27.96
CA GLN A 315 10.74 24.59 -27.65
C GLN A 315 10.49 25.51 -26.44
N LYS A 316 9.27 26.02 -26.27
CA LYS A 316 8.88 26.78 -25.08
C LYS A 316 8.94 25.90 -23.81
N ILE A 317 8.48 24.66 -23.88
CA ILE A 317 8.59 23.69 -22.77
C ILE A 317 10.05 23.47 -22.39
N ILE A 318 10.92 23.20 -23.37
CA ILE A 318 12.37 23.02 -23.13
C ILE A 318 12.93 24.25 -22.42
N ARG A 319 12.74 25.45 -22.98
CA ARG A 319 13.27 26.70 -22.39
C ARG A 319 12.77 26.91 -20.96
N THR A 320 11.50 26.60 -20.70
CA THR A 320 10.90 26.73 -19.36
C THR A 320 11.54 25.75 -18.39
N TYR A 321 11.76 24.50 -18.80
CA TYR A 321 12.45 23.51 -17.99
C TYR A 321 13.88 23.95 -17.61
N TYR A 322 14.70 24.37 -18.58
CA TYR A 322 16.08 24.82 -18.29
C TYR A 322 16.10 26.06 -17.40
N LYS A 323 15.23 27.04 -17.65
CA LYS A 323 15.14 28.25 -16.81
C LYS A 323 14.91 27.92 -15.33
N LYS A 324 14.26 26.80 -15.03
CA LYS A 324 13.83 26.42 -13.67
C LYS A 324 14.71 25.37 -13.01
N PHE A 325 15.27 24.44 -13.79
CA PHE A 325 15.92 23.25 -13.26
C PHE A 325 17.41 23.14 -13.57
N SER A 326 17.98 24.08 -14.34
CA SER A 326 19.43 24.13 -14.55
C SER A 326 20.14 24.30 -13.21
N ILE A 327 21.04 23.36 -12.89
CA ILE A 327 21.82 23.41 -11.64
C ILE A 327 23.14 24.16 -11.89
N ASP A 328 23.69 24.04 -13.10
CA ASP A 328 24.92 24.71 -13.48
C ASP A 328 24.58 25.97 -14.30
N GLU A 329 25.19 27.13 -13.97
CA GLU A 329 25.01 28.39 -14.72
C GLU A 329 25.39 28.25 -16.21
N ASN A 330 26.17 27.22 -16.56
CA ASN A 330 26.64 26.91 -17.90
C ASN A 330 25.87 25.76 -18.59
N GLU A 331 24.80 25.23 -17.98
CA GLU A 331 24.01 24.12 -18.54
C GLU A 331 23.32 24.60 -19.83
N LYS A 332 23.86 24.18 -20.98
CA LYS A 332 23.34 24.57 -22.30
C LYS A 332 22.03 23.84 -22.58
N ILE A 333 21.10 24.55 -23.23
CA ILE A 333 19.89 23.94 -23.77
C ILE A 333 20.32 22.83 -24.75
N ALA A 334 19.79 21.63 -24.53
CA ALA A 334 20.05 20.47 -25.37
C ALA A 334 19.83 20.80 -26.86
N ASN A 335 20.72 20.30 -27.71
CA ASN A 335 20.65 20.51 -29.15
C ASN A 335 19.75 19.49 -29.85
N ASN A 336 19.49 18.35 -29.20
CA ASN A 336 18.64 17.29 -29.71
C ASN A 336 17.85 16.58 -28.60
N ILE A 337 16.92 15.73 -29.02
CA ILE A 337 16.02 14.99 -28.11
C ILE A 337 16.76 14.00 -27.19
N GLU A 338 17.82 13.34 -27.68
CA GLU A 338 18.57 12.35 -26.92
C GLU A 338 19.35 12.99 -25.77
N GLU A 339 19.95 14.15 -26.03
CA GLU A 339 20.62 14.96 -25.02
C GLU A 339 19.62 15.46 -23.97
N PHE A 340 18.45 15.92 -24.41
CA PHE A 340 17.39 16.34 -23.48
C PHE A 340 16.90 15.18 -22.60
N GLU A 341 16.65 14.00 -23.17
CA GLU A 341 16.25 12.81 -22.41
C GLU A 341 17.30 12.42 -21.36
N LYS A 342 18.60 12.45 -21.70
CA LYS A 342 19.68 12.18 -20.74
C LYS A 342 19.63 13.14 -19.54
N ILE A 343 19.35 14.41 -19.78
CA ILE A 343 19.23 15.44 -18.73
C ILE A 343 17.99 15.20 -17.85
N LEU A 344 16.86 14.81 -18.46
CA LEU A 344 15.66 14.43 -17.71
C LEU A 344 15.89 13.18 -16.87
N ILE A 345 16.55 12.15 -17.41
CA ILE A 345 16.87 10.90 -16.70
C ILE A 345 17.83 11.17 -15.52
N LYS A 346 18.74 12.13 -15.64
CA LYS A 346 19.65 12.53 -14.55
C LYS A 346 18.88 12.94 -13.29
N SER A 347 17.64 13.44 -13.41
CA SER A 347 16.82 13.80 -12.25
C SER A 347 16.46 12.61 -11.34
N PHE A 348 16.41 11.38 -11.88
CA PHE A 348 16.10 10.18 -11.09
C PHE A 348 17.26 9.76 -10.20
N LEU A 349 18.49 10.12 -10.58
CA LEU A 349 19.71 9.63 -9.96
C LEU A 349 19.94 10.24 -8.56
N TYR A 350 19.34 11.40 -8.26
CA TYR A 350 19.46 12.07 -6.96
C TYR A 350 18.73 11.35 -5.83
N ASN A 351 17.77 10.49 -6.16
CA ASN A 351 16.98 9.74 -5.18
C ASN A 351 17.55 8.33 -4.90
N TYR A 352 18.71 7.98 -5.46
CA TYR A 352 19.29 6.64 -5.33
C TYR A 352 20.30 6.56 -4.19
N ASN A 353 20.09 5.59 -3.29
CA ASN A 353 20.99 5.28 -2.19
C ASN A 353 22.06 4.28 -2.68
N PHE A 354 23.28 4.77 -2.94
CA PHE A 354 24.40 3.93 -3.36
C PHE A 354 24.89 3.01 -2.23
N SER A 355 25.18 1.76 -2.59
CA SER A 355 25.83 0.82 -1.67
C SER A 355 27.32 1.13 -1.44
N SER A 356 27.97 1.78 -2.41
CA SER A 356 29.40 2.14 -2.39
C SER A 356 29.65 3.63 -2.17
N SER A 357 30.80 3.98 -1.57
CA SER A 357 31.18 5.36 -1.25
C SER A 357 31.54 6.21 -2.48
N THR A 358 31.82 5.61 -3.63
CA THR A 358 32.20 6.30 -4.87
C THR A 358 30.95 6.68 -5.68
N LYS A 359 30.49 7.91 -5.46
CA LYS A 359 29.28 8.48 -6.10
C LYS A 359 29.57 8.89 -7.54
N THR A 360 29.15 8.08 -8.51
CA THR A 360 29.12 8.46 -9.92
C THR A 360 27.70 8.31 -10.46
N TYR A 361 27.07 9.44 -10.80
CA TYR A 361 25.66 9.50 -11.14
C TYR A 361 25.44 9.28 -12.65
N THR A 362 25.56 8.04 -13.10
CA THR A 362 25.03 7.61 -14.41
C THR A 362 24.01 6.49 -14.21
N TYR A 363 23.06 6.36 -15.12
CA TYR A 363 22.07 5.29 -15.02
C TYR A 363 22.71 3.90 -15.13
N GLN A 364 23.82 3.75 -15.88
CA GLN A 364 24.56 2.50 -15.95
C GLN A 364 25.19 2.14 -14.61
N ASN A 365 25.74 3.13 -13.90
CA ASN A 365 26.36 2.90 -12.60
C ASN A 365 25.32 2.53 -11.54
N ILE A 366 24.13 3.15 -11.58
CA ILE A 366 23.01 2.77 -10.71
C ILE A 366 22.56 1.33 -10.98
N ILE A 367 22.39 0.96 -12.25
CA ILE A 367 22.04 -0.42 -12.62
C ILE A 367 23.11 -1.40 -12.13
N ASN A 368 24.39 -1.06 -12.31
CA ASN A 368 25.49 -1.90 -11.88
C ASN A 368 25.55 -2.01 -10.35
N ASP A 369 25.38 -0.91 -9.61
CA ASP A 369 25.33 -0.91 -8.14
C ASP A 369 24.17 -1.79 -7.63
N PHE A 370 22.99 -1.68 -8.24
CA PHE A 370 21.86 -2.55 -7.93
C PHE A 370 22.18 -4.03 -8.17
N ILE A 371 22.75 -4.37 -9.34
CA ILE A 371 23.14 -5.74 -9.66
C ILE A 371 24.21 -6.27 -8.69
N LEU A 372 25.19 -5.44 -8.33
CA LEU A 372 26.26 -5.79 -7.39
C LEU A 372 25.74 -5.99 -5.96
N SER A 373 24.75 -5.22 -5.55
CA SER A 373 24.12 -5.35 -4.23
C SER A 373 23.36 -6.69 -4.05
N ASN A 374 23.00 -7.35 -5.16
CA ASN A 374 22.35 -8.65 -5.21
C ASN A 374 21.16 -8.76 -4.24
N LYS A 375 21.21 -9.58 -3.18
CA LYS A 375 20.10 -9.75 -2.23
C LYS A 375 19.98 -8.64 -1.18
N ASN A 376 20.94 -7.70 -1.13
CA ASN A 376 21.04 -6.68 -0.09
C ASN A 376 20.72 -5.26 -0.63
N PHE A 377 19.93 -5.14 -1.69
CA PHE A 377 19.53 -3.84 -2.23
C PHE A 377 18.59 -3.09 -1.26
N ASP A 378 18.67 -1.76 -1.27
CA ASP A 378 17.70 -0.92 -0.55
C ASP A 378 16.37 -0.87 -1.33
N ASN A 379 15.27 -1.25 -0.69
CA ASN A 379 13.95 -1.25 -1.31
C ASN A 379 13.51 0.15 -1.79
N LYS A 380 14.02 1.25 -1.20
CA LYS A 380 13.77 2.62 -1.69
C LYS A 380 14.29 2.85 -3.10
N ASN A 381 15.32 2.11 -3.52
CA ASN A 381 15.90 2.24 -4.86
C ASN A 381 15.00 1.66 -5.96
N LEU A 382 14.02 0.81 -5.63
CA LEU A 382 13.17 0.14 -6.61
C LEU A 382 12.41 1.11 -7.52
N GLU A 383 11.96 2.24 -6.99
CA GLU A 383 11.30 3.27 -7.78
C GLU A 383 12.24 3.86 -8.84
N THR A 384 13.48 4.18 -8.45
CA THR A 384 14.50 4.70 -9.35
C THR A 384 14.87 3.67 -10.44
N ILE A 385 15.06 2.41 -10.05
CA ILE A 385 15.32 1.32 -11.01
C ILE A 385 14.16 1.17 -11.98
N TYR A 386 12.92 1.14 -11.48
CA TYR A 386 11.73 1.08 -12.32
C TYR A 386 11.68 2.23 -13.34
N ARG A 387 11.91 3.47 -12.89
CA ARG A 387 11.87 4.66 -13.76
C ARG A 387 12.95 4.61 -14.84
N ILE A 388 14.17 4.19 -14.50
CA ILE A 388 15.25 3.98 -15.47
C ILE A 388 14.85 2.92 -16.50
N LEU A 389 14.39 1.74 -16.05
CA LEU A 389 13.94 0.66 -16.93
C LEU A 389 12.77 1.05 -17.83
N PHE A 390 11.89 1.95 -17.36
CA PHE A 390 10.73 2.40 -18.10
C PHE A 390 11.06 3.41 -19.20
N PHE A 391 11.95 4.37 -18.93
CA PHE A 391 12.20 5.51 -19.82
C PHE A 391 13.42 5.33 -20.72
N VAL A 392 14.44 4.58 -20.31
CA VAL A 392 15.63 4.35 -21.14
C VAL A 392 15.32 3.29 -22.21
N SER A 393 15.38 3.68 -23.49
CA SER A 393 15.11 2.81 -24.63
C SER A 393 16.18 1.73 -24.84
N GLU A 394 17.45 2.08 -24.64
CA GLU A 394 18.62 1.26 -24.98
C GLU A 394 19.18 0.45 -23.80
N ILE A 395 18.32 -0.26 -23.07
CA ILE A 395 18.79 -1.21 -22.05
C ILE A 395 18.90 -2.61 -22.66
N LYS A 396 20.09 -3.20 -22.48
CA LYS A 396 20.41 -4.53 -23.02
C LYS A 396 19.56 -5.62 -22.35
N PRO A 397 19.11 -6.65 -23.09
CA PRO A 397 18.22 -7.68 -22.55
C PRO A 397 18.77 -8.43 -21.33
N TYR A 398 20.07 -8.70 -21.27
CA TYR A 398 20.68 -9.40 -20.12
C TYR A 398 20.55 -8.61 -18.82
N THR A 399 20.54 -7.27 -18.88
CA THR A 399 20.35 -6.40 -17.71
C THR A 399 18.97 -6.61 -17.11
N PHE A 400 17.95 -6.70 -17.96
CA PHE A 400 16.59 -7.02 -17.53
C PHE A 400 16.49 -8.40 -16.87
N ILE A 401 17.17 -9.41 -17.43
CA ILE A 401 17.18 -10.78 -16.88
C ILE A 401 17.82 -10.80 -15.48
N HIS A 402 19.00 -10.20 -15.30
CA HIS A 402 19.67 -10.19 -14.00
C HIS A 402 18.85 -9.48 -12.92
N ILE A 403 18.26 -8.32 -13.24
CA ILE A 403 17.40 -7.60 -12.31
C ILE A 403 16.18 -8.45 -11.94
N ALA A 404 15.53 -9.09 -12.92
CA ALA A 404 14.38 -9.96 -12.66
C ALA A 404 14.75 -11.16 -11.76
N GLN A 405 15.90 -11.80 -11.99
CA GLN A 405 16.40 -12.90 -11.15
C GLN A 405 16.62 -12.47 -9.70
N ILE A 406 17.33 -11.35 -9.48
CA ILE A 406 17.56 -10.79 -8.14
C ILE A 406 16.25 -10.54 -7.41
N LEU A 407 15.27 -9.94 -8.11
CA LEU A 407 13.99 -9.59 -7.52
C LEU A 407 13.14 -10.84 -7.22
N VAL A 408 13.08 -11.82 -8.11
CA VAL A 408 12.31 -13.07 -7.89
C VAL A 408 12.84 -13.85 -6.70
N ASP A 409 14.15 -13.88 -6.50
CA ASP A 409 14.79 -14.63 -5.41
C ASP A 409 14.82 -13.88 -4.06
N SER A 410 14.30 -12.65 -4.03
CA SER A 410 14.21 -11.82 -2.82
C SER A 410 12.84 -11.94 -2.15
N ASN A 411 12.81 -11.74 -0.83
CA ASN A 411 11.60 -11.85 -0.03
C ASN A 411 10.52 -10.82 -0.43
N VAL A 412 9.28 -11.10 -0.07
CA VAL A 412 8.15 -10.17 -0.20
C VAL A 412 8.36 -8.96 0.71
N ILE A 413 8.21 -7.76 0.15
CA ILE A 413 8.33 -6.50 0.88
C ILE A 413 6.97 -6.21 1.54
N LYS A 414 6.94 -6.03 2.86
CA LYS A 414 5.66 -5.78 3.57
C LYS A 414 5.07 -4.42 3.23
N ASN A 415 5.93 -3.45 2.89
CA ASN A 415 5.54 -2.15 2.38
C ASN A 415 5.02 -2.29 0.94
N ASP A 416 3.71 -2.21 0.80
CA ASP A 416 3.01 -2.42 -0.45
C ASP A 416 3.22 -1.31 -1.48
N TYR A 417 3.67 -0.12 -1.08
CA TYR A 417 4.10 0.90 -2.03
C TYR A 417 5.42 0.52 -2.72
N LEU A 418 6.39 -0.03 -1.98
CA LEU A 418 7.67 -0.46 -2.54
C LEU A 418 7.52 -1.78 -3.34
N GLU A 419 6.73 -2.71 -2.83
CA GLU A 419 6.40 -3.96 -3.52
C GLU A 419 5.75 -3.72 -4.90
N PHE A 420 4.95 -2.66 -5.03
CA PHE A 420 4.40 -2.27 -6.33
C PHE A 420 5.50 -2.01 -7.38
N PHE A 421 6.61 -1.35 -7.02
CA PHE A 421 7.68 -1.08 -7.98
C PHE A 421 8.39 -2.37 -8.40
N LYS A 422 8.59 -3.31 -7.47
CA LYS A 422 9.10 -4.65 -7.76
C LYS A 422 8.21 -5.38 -8.78
N LEU A 423 6.90 -5.44 -8.53
CA LEU A 423 5.92 -6.01 -9.48
C LEU A 423 5.92 -5.26 -10.82
N SER A 424 6.06 -3.94 -10.79
CA SER A 424 6.14 -3.10 -11.99
C SER A 424 7.36 -3.38 -12.85
N ILE A 425 8.50 -3.69 -12.23
CA ILE A 425 9.71 -4.15 -12.94
C ILE A 425 9.45 -5.49 -13.63
N PHE A 426 8.81 -6.47 -12.96
CA PHE A 426 8.43 -7.74 -13.61
C PHE A 426 7.53 -7.56 -14.82
N ASN A 427 6.57 -6.65 -14.73
CA ASN A 427 5.71 -6.33 -15.86
C ASN A 427 6.45 -5.66 -17.02
N LEU A 428 7.48 -4.84 -16.75
CA LEU A 428 8.34 -4.30 -17.80
C LEU A 428 9.22 -5.38 -18.42
N PHE A 429 9.75 -6.28 -17.59
CA PHE A 429 10.49 -7.45 -18.04
C PHE A 429 9.64 -8.28 -19.02
N ILE A 430 8.43 -8.69 -18.64
CA ILE A 430 7.54 -9.49 -19.52
C ILE A 430 7.29 -8.77 -20.85
N LYS A 431 6.97 -7.47 -20.83
CA LYS A 431 6.76 -6.70 -22.06
C LYS A 431 7.98 -6.63 -22.96
N LYS A 432 9.20 -6.52 -22.38
CA LYS A 432 10.45 -6.43 -23.15
C LYS A 432 10.74 -7.70 -23.96
N PHE A 433 10.21 -8.85 -23.51
CA PHE A 433 10.40 -10.16 -24.11
C PHE A 433 9.16 -10.70 -24.83
N GLN A 434 8.09 -9.90 -24.95
CA GLN A 434 6.81 -10.35 -25.51
C GLN A 434 6.93 -10.84 -26.98
N ASP A 435 7.81 -10.23 -27.78
CA ASP A 435 8.02 -10.56 -29.19
C ASP A 435 9.27 -11.43 -29.44
N LYS A 436 9.87 -12.00 -28.38
CA LYS A 436 11.09 -12.81 -28.48
C LYS A 436 10.79 -14.29 -28.35
N ASN A 437 11.62 -15.11 -28.99
CA ASN A 437 11.58 -16.56 -28.81
C ASN A 437 11.88 -16.92 -27.35
N LEU A 438 11.04 -17.78 -26.78
CA LEU A 438 11.16 -18.27 -25.41
C LEU A 438 12.15 -19.44 -25.39
N ASP A 439 13.19 -19.31 -24.57
CA ASP A 439 14.05 -20.42 -24.17
C ASP A 439 13.64 -20.96 -22.78
N ASP A 440 14.15 -22.13 -22.42
CA ASP A 440 13.80 -22.82 -21.17
C ASP A 440 14.13 -21.96 -19.92
N ASN A 441 15.22 -21.20 -19.97
CA ASN A 441 15.64 -20.34 -18.84
C ASN A 441 14.67 -19.16 -18.64
N LEU A 442 14.23 -18.53 -19.73
CA LEU A 442 13.22 -17.48 -19.69
C LEU A 442 11.87 -18.04 -19.24
N ASP A 443 11.49 -19.23 -19.70
CA ASP A 443 10.24 -19.88 -19.28
C ASP A 443 10.21 -20.19 -17.77
N GLU A 444 11.31 -20.69 -17.23
CA GLU A 444 11.47 -20.91 -15.78
C GLU A 444 11.34 -19.58 -15.01
N LEU A 445 12.00 -18.52 -15.49
CA LEU A 445 11.95 -17.21 -14.85
C LEU A 445 10.54 -16.60 -14.88
N PHE A 446 9.82 -16.68 -16.00
CA PHE A 446 8.41 -16.24 -16.07
C PHE A 446 7.50 -17.01 -15.13
N SER A 447 7.73 -18.32 -14.99
CA SER A 447 6.98 -19.17 -14.07
C SER A 447 7.23 -18.76 -12.62
N LYS A 448 8.49 -18.47 -12.25
CA LYS A 448 8.83 -17.95 -10.92
C LYS A 448 8.26 -16.55 -10.66
N ILE A 449 8.22 -15.69 -11.67
CA ILE A 449 7.54 -14.38 -11.56
C ILE A 449 6.05 -14.58 -11.29
N GLY A 450 5.40 -15.52 -11.97
CA GLY A 450 4.01 -15.89 -11.72
C GLY A 450 3.79 -16.32 -10.27
N THR A 451 4.55 -17.29 -9.77
CA THR A 451 4.40 -17.78 -8.39
C THR A 451 4.67 -16.69 -7.35
N TYR A 452 5.70 -15.86 -7.56
CA TYR A 452 5.97 -14.70 -6.71
C TYR A 452 4.81 -13.69 -6.70
N THR A 453 4.18 -13.46 -7.86
CA THR A 453 3.06 -12.52 -7.99
C THR A 453 1.83 -12.97 -7.20
N LEU A 454 1.56 -14.29 -7.09
CA LEU A 454 0.45 -14.82 -6.27
C LEU A 454 0.63 -14.55 -4.78
N GLN A 455 1.87 -14.56 -4.28
CA GLN A 455 2.11 -14.29 -2.85
C GLN A 455 1.64 -12.88 -2.45
N ASN A 456 1.54 -11.98 -3.43
CA ASN A 456 1.14 -10.58 -3.25
C ASN A 456 -0.35 -10.30 -3.58
N SER A 457 -1.09 -11.28 -4.12
CA SER A 457 -2.47 -11.06 -4.60
C SER A 457 -3.49 -10.79 -3.49
N PHE A 458 -3.15 -11.11 -2.24
CA PHE A 458 -4.01 -10.84 -1.09
C PHE A 458 -4.13 -9.33 -0.78
N ASN A 459 -3.14 -8.51 -1.18
CA ASN A 459 -3.21 -7.07 -0.97
C ASN A 459 -4.02 -6.40 -2.08
N SER A 460 -5.18 -5.83 -1.73
CA SER A 460 -6.07 -5.15 -2.68
C SER A 460 -5.41 -4.01 -3.45
N HIS A 461 -4.41 -3.33 -2.86
CA HIS A 461 -3.70 -2.23 -3.54
C HIS A 461 -2.77 -2.71 -4.66
N LEU A 462 -2.26 -3.95 -4.55
CA LEU A 462 -1.38 -4.57 -5.55
C LEU A 462 -2.14 -5.35 -6.61
N LEU A 463 -3.43 -5.65 -6.37
CA LEU A 463 -4.24 -6.55 -7.19
C LEU A 463 -4.32 -6.13 -8.67
N SER A 464 -4.42 -4.82 -8.95
CA SER A 464 -4.44 -4.31 -10.34
C SER A 464 -3.12 -4.58 -11.08
N MET A 465 -2.00 -4.52 -10.35
CA MET A 465 -0.68 -4.82 -10.89
C MET A 465 -0.48 -6.33 -11.07
N CYS A 466 -0.87 -7.14 -10.09
CA CYS A 466 -0.85 -8.61 -10.18
C CYS A 466 -1.68 -9.09 -11.39
N SER A 467 -2.91 -8.58 -11.53
CA SER A 467 -3.79 -8.90 -12.67
C SER A 467 -3.12 -8.57 -14.00
N ARG A 468 -2.45 -7.42 -14.10
CA ARG A 468 -1.74 -7.01 -15.31
C ARG A 468 -0.57 -7.91 -15.65
N ILE A 469 0.18 -8.39 -14.66
CA ILE A 469 1.28 -9.35 -14.86
C ILE A 469 0.73 -10.63 -15.48
N TYR A 470 -0.32 -11.21 -14.91
CA TYR A 470 -0.97 -12.41 -15.44
C TYR A 470 -1.52 -12.22 -16.85
N LEU A 471 -2.13 -11.07 -17.14
CA LEU A 471 -2.60 -10.75 -18.48
C LEU A 471 -1.43 -10.70 -19.49
N ASN A 472 -0.29 -10.14 -19.12
CA ASN A 472 0.88 -10.08 -20.00
C ASN A 472 1.60 -11.42 -20.15
N LEU A 473 1.64 -12.24 -19.10
CA LEU A 473 2.12 -13.62 -19.19
C LEU A 473 1.24 -14.41 -20.15
N SER A 474 -0.07 -14.36 -19.99
CA SER A 474 -1.02 -15.01 -20.90
C SER A 474 -0.83 -14.56 -22.35
N LEU A 475 -0.67 -13.24 -22.57
CA LEU A 475 -0.41 -12.71 -23.91
C LEU A 475 0.90 -13.24 -24.51
N LEU A 476 1.98 -13.27 -23.74
CA LEU A 476 3.28 -13.79 -24.15
C LEU A 476 3.17 -15.25 -24.61
N TYR A 477 2.52 -16.12 -23.83
CA TYR A 477 2.35 -17.52 -24.19
C TYR A 477 1.32 -17.77 -25.29
N SER A 478 0.28 -16.92 -25.40
CA SER A 478 -0.78 -17.09 -26.40
C SER A 478 -0.28 -16.98 -27.85
N SER A 479 0.87 -16.36 -28.06
CA SER A 479 1.49 -16.19 -29.37
C SER A 479 2.01 -17.50 -29.99
N ASN A 480 2.22 -18.54 -29.18
CA ASN A 480 2.79 -19.81 -29.61
C ASN A 480 1.88 -20.99 -29.26
N TYR A 481 1.55 -21.80 -30.27
CA TYR A 481 0.62 -22.92 -30.14
C TYR A 481 1.03 -23.95 -29.08
N LEU A 482 2.35 -24.14 -28.85
CA LEU A 482 2.87 -25.09 -27.87
C LEU A 482 2.53 -24.71 -26.42
N TYR A 483 2.26 -23.43 -26.16
CA TYR A 483 2.05 -22.89 -24.82
C TYR A 483 0.60 -22.44 -24.56
N ILE A 484 -0.35 -22.83 -25.41
CA ILE A 484 -1.76 -22.41 -25.30
C ILE A 484 -2.36 -22.77 -23.94
N GLU A 485 -2.09 -23.98 -23.42
CA GLU A 485 -2.63 -24.40 -22.11
C GLU A 485 -2.07 -23.53 -20.98
N LYS A 486 -0.77 -23.21 -21.00
CA LYS A 486 -0.15 -22.28 -20.05
C LYS A 486 -0.73 -20.86 -20.19
N ALA A 487 -1.02 -20.42 -21.41
CA ALA A 487 -1.66 -19.14 -21.67
C ALA A 487 -3.09 -19.07 -21.11
N LYS A 488 -3.86 -20.16 -21.23
CA LYS A 488 -5.21 -20.31 -20.64
C LYS A 488 -5.17 -20.23 -19.12
N GLU A 489 -4.26 -20.96 -18.47
CA GLU A 489 -4.09 -20.92 -17.02
C GLU A 489 -3.81 -19.50 -16.52
N PHE A 490 -2.85 -18.80 -17.14
CA PHE A 490 -2.58 -17.41 -16.79
C PHE A 490 -3.74 -16.46 -17.07
N TYR A 491 -4.54 -16.72 -18.11
CA TYR A 491 -5.73 -15.94 -18.40
C TYR A 491 -6.82 -16.13 -17.34
N VAL A 492 -7.06 -17.36 -16.89
CA VAL A 492 -8.03 -17.65 -15.82
C VAL A 492 -7.59 -17.00 -14.51
N LEU A 493 -6.30 -17.06 -14.18
CA LEU A 493 -5.76 -16.35 -13.01
C LEU A 493 -5.95 -14.83 -13.13
N PHE A 494 -5.76 -14.25 -14.32
CA PHE A 494 -6.13 -12.86 -14.56
C PHE A 494 -7.62 -12.59 -14.29
N LEU A 495 -8.53 -13.45 -14.75
CA LEU A 495 -9.98 -13.27 -14.50
C LEU A 495 -10.30 -13.29 -13.00
N PHE A 496 -9.71 -14.22 -12.25
CA PHE A 496 -9.92 -14.29 -10.80
C PHE A 496 -9.37 -13.07 -10.05
N LEU A 497 -8.16 -12.62 -10.40
CA LEU A 497 -7.50 -11.50 -9.74
C LEU A 497 -8.12 -10.15 -10.13
N SER A 498 -8.53 -9.98 -11.38
CA SER A 498 -9.08 -8.70 -11.84
C SER A 498 -10.49 -8.45 -11.31
N GLY A 499 -11.24 -9.50 -10.98
CA GLY A 499 -12.57 -9.41 -10.38
C GLY A 499 -13.48 -8.49 -11.20
N ASP A 500 -14.03 -7.47 -10.55
CA ASP A 500 -14.94 -6.50 -11.18
C ASP A 500 -14.22 -5.57 -12.19
N TYR A 501 -12.89 -5.46 -12.12
CA TYR A 501 -12.10 -4.62 -13.02
C TYR A 501 -11.70 -5.33 -14.31
N LYS A 502 -12.12 -6.58 -14.55
CA LYS A 502 -11.74 -7.36 -15.75
C LYS A 502 -12.06 -6.67 -17.08
N ASN A 503 -13.08 -5.82 -17.08
CA ASN A 503 -13.54 -5.07 -18.26
C ASN A 503 -13.05 -3.62 -18.30
N ASN A 504 -12.11 -3.23 -17.43
CA ASN A 504 -11.52 -1.90 -17.45
C ASN A 504 -10.80 -1.64 -18.79
N LYS A 505 -10.93 -0.41 -19.34
CA LYS A 505 -10.30 0.03 -20.60
C LYS A 505 -8.80 -0.30 -20.69
N VAL A 506 -8.09 -0.31 -19.55
CA VAL A 506 -6.66 -0.63 -19.46
C VAL A 506 -6.34 -2.07 -19.93
N TYR A 507 -7.28 -3.01 -19.81
CA TYR A 507 -7.07 -4.42 -20.13
C TYR A 507 -7.64 -4.84 -21.49
N ILE A 508 -8.71 -4.19 -21.96
CA ILE A 508 -9.52 -4.62 -23.12
C ILE A 508 -8.67 -4.97 -24.35
N LYS A 509 -7.74 -4.09 -24.75
CA LYS A 509 -6.94 -4.32 -25.97
C LYS A 509 -6.15 -5.64 -25.90
N ARG A 510 -5.48 -5.91 -24.78
CA ARG A 510 -4.70 -7.14 -24.60
C ARG A 510 -5.60 -8.36 -24.44
N LYS A 511 -6.69 -8.19 -23.69
CA LYS A 511 -7.72 -9.22 -23.50
C LYS A 511 -8.24 -9.72 -24.84
N ASN A 512 -8.62 -8.81 -25.74
CA ASN A 512 -9.14 -9.18 -27.07
C ASN A 512 -8.11 -9.97 -27.87
N THR A 513 -6.83 -9.55 -27.88
CA THR A 513 -5.77 -10.30 -28.56
C THR A 513 -5.59 -11.72 -28.00
N ILE A 514 -5.69 -11.89 -26.67
CA ILE A 514 -5.61 -13.23 -26.06
C ILE A 514 -6.80 -14.09 -26.46
N ILE A 515 -8.02 -13.53 -26.42
CA ILE A 515 -9.24 -14.23 -26.82
C ILE A 515 -9.14 -14.71 -28.26
N GLU A 516 -8.64 -13.87 -29.16
CA GLU A 516 -8.40 -14.20 -30.57
C GLU A 516 -7.36 -15.32 -30.73
N ASN A 517 -6.23 -15.22 -30.02
CA ASN A 517 -5.13 -16.19 -30.11
C ASN A 517 -5.52 -17.57 -29.56
N ILE A 518 -6.20 -17.60 -28.40
CA ILE A 518 -6.59 -18.83 -27.70
C ILE A 518 -7.92 -19.39 -28.25
N LYS A 519 -8.67 -18.58 -29.02
CA LYS A 519 -10.03 -18.89 -29.54
C LYS A 519 -11.03 -19.16 -28.42
N ILE A 520 -11.05 -18.30 -27.41
CA ILE A 520 -11.98 -18.41 -26.28
C ILE A 520 -13.38 -18.01 -26.77
N LEU A 521 -14.30 -18.96 -26.77
CA LEU A 521 -15.72 -18.72 -27.11
C LEU A 521 -16.51 -18.22 -25.90
N ASN A 522 -16.21 -18.76 -24.72
CA ASN A 522 -16.87 -18.42 -23.47
C ASN A 522 -15.87 -18.44 -22.30
N GLU A 523 -15.80 -17.35 -21.53
CA GLU A 523 -14.93 -17.26 -20.34
C GLU A 523 -15.39 -18.19 -19.21
N GLU A 524 -16.69 -18.45 -19.09
CA GLU A 524 -17.24 -19.29 -18.02
C GLU A 524 -16.89 -20.77 -18.21
N GLU A 525 -16.97 -21.26 -19.45
CA GLU A 525 -16.53 -22.62 -19.80
C GLU A 525 -15.04 -22.81 -19.53
N LEU A 526 -14.21 -21.83 -19.86
CA LEU A 526 -12.77 -21.88 -19.58
C LEU A 526 -12.48 -21.94 -18.07
N ILE A 527 -13.24 -21.17 -17.27
CA ILE A 527 -13.13 -21.23 -15.80
C ILE A 527 -13.54 -22.61 -15.29
N GLU A 528 -14.62 -23.21 -15.83
CA GLU A 528 -15.07 -24.53 -15.43
C GLU A 528 -14.04 -25.62 -15.78
N GLU A 529 -13.49 -25.61 -17.00
CA GLU A 529 -12.42 -26.51 -17.43
C GLU A 529 -11.20 -26.45 -16.49
N PHE A 530 -10.80 -25.22 -16.14
CA PHE A 530 -9.71 -24.97 -15.20
C PHE A 530 -9.99 -25.56 -13.81
N LEU A 531 -11.19 -25.30 -13.25
CA LEU A 531 -11.60 -25.83 -11.94
C LEU A 531 -11.69 -27.36 -11.91
N ILE A 532 -12.10 -28.00 -13.02
CA ILE A 532 -12.11 -29.47 -13.16
C ILE A 532 -10.69 -30.04 -13.07
N LYS A 533 -9.73 -29.43 -13.78
CA LYS A 533 -8.32 -29.84 -13.74
C LYS A 533 -7.76 -29.72 -12.32
N GLU A 534 -7.97 -28.56 -11.70
CA GLU A 534 -7.51 -28.26 -10.34
C GLU A 534 -8.11 -29.17 -9.28
N LYS A 535 -9.37 -29.56 -9.42
CA LYS A 535 -10.00 -30.53 -8.52
C LYS A 535 -9.24 -31.86 -8.49
N LYS A 536 -8.74 -32.34 -9.63
CA LYS A 536 -7.97 -33.59 -9.69
C LYS A 536 -6.65 -33.45 -8.94
N GLU A 537 -5.95 -32.34 -9.13
CA GLU A 537 -4.69 -32.04 -8.44
C GLU A 537 -4.88 -31.88 -6.93
N LEU A 538 -5.94 -31.19 -6.51
CA LEU A 538 -6.34 -31.04 -5.11
C LEU A 538 -6.58 -32.40 -4.44
N ILE A 539 -7.36 -33.27 -5.07
CA ILE A 539 -7.68 -34.59 -4.51
C ILE A 539 -6.39 -35.41 -4.32
N HIS A 540 -5.56 -35.49 -5.35
CA HIS A 540 -4.28 -36.20 -5.29
C HIS A 540 -3.38 -35.66 -4.17
N PHE A 541 -3.32 -34.33 -4.02
CA PHE A 541 -2.54 -33.71 -2.95
C PHE A 541 -3.09 -34.04 -1.55
N LEU A 542 -4.41 -33.97 -1.36
CA LEU A 542 -5.03 -34.31 -0.09
C LEU A 542 -4.84 -35.79 0.25
N ASP A 543 -4.88 -36.68 -0.74
CA ASP A 543 -4.56 -38.11 -0.57
C ASP A 543 -3.10 -38.33 -0.12
N LEU A 544 -2.15 -37.54 -0.65
CA LEU A 544 -0.76 -37.59 -0.19
C LEU A 544 -0.61 -37.13 1.26
N ILE A 545 -1.34 -36.10 1.69
CA ILE A 545 -1.33 -35.66 3.10
C ILE A 545 -2.01 -36.72 3.98
N GLU A 546 -3.12 -37.29 3.55
CA GLU A 546 -3.82 -38.38 4.25
C GLU A 546 -2.85 -39.56 4.49
N ASN A 547 -2.15 -40.01 3.45
CA ASN A 547 -1.15 -41.08 3.57
C ASN A 547 0.02 -40.70 4.49
N LYS A 548 0.55 -39.49 4.39
CA LYS A 548 1.61 -39.02 5.29
C LYS A 548 1.14 -38.94 6.75
N SER A 549 -0.09 -38.49 6.99
CA SER A 549 -0.66 -38.40 8.34
C SER A 549 -0.95 -39.77 8.93
N LEU A 550 -1.21 -40.80 8.12
CA LEU A 550 -1.28 -42.20 8.55
C LEU A 550 0.11 -42.74 8.98
N HIS A 551 1.17 -42.47 8.22
CA HIS A 551 2.46 -43.16 8.37
C HIS A 551 3.57 -42.38 9.10
N GLU A 552 3.52 -41.05 9.17
CA GLU A 552 4.55 -40.22 9.82
C GLU A 552 4.05 -39.65 11.17
N ASN A 553 4.90 -39.65 12.20
CA ASN A 553 4.65 -38.94 13.46
C ASN A 553 5.02 -37.46 13.30
N LYS A 554 4.24 -36.72 12.53
CA LYS A 554 4.38 -35.25 12.39
C LYS A 554 3.51 -34.51 13.39
N ASP A 555 4.03 -33.37 13.86
CA ASP A 555 3.29 -32.42 14.67
C ASP A 555 2.08 -31.89 13.89
N PHE A 556 0.92 -31.88 14.55
CA PHE A 556 -0.35 -31.47 13.98
C PHE A 556 -0.32 -30.02 13.48
N GLU A 557 0.46 -29.15 14.13
CA GLU A 557 0.65 -27.76 13.69
C GLU A 557 1.39 -27.66 12.35
N GLN A 558 2.34 -28.55 12.07
CA GLN A 558 3.01 -28.58 10.75
C GLN A 558 2.05 -28.96 9.63
N ILE A 559 1.08 -29.83 9.93
CA ILE A 559 0.09 -30.28 8.96
C ILE A 559 -1.00 -29.23 8.75
N LYS A 560 -1.46 -28.56 9.81
CA LYS A 560 -2.32 -27.38 9.68
C LYS A 560 -1.67 -26.33 8.78
N LYS A 561 -0.41 -26.00 9.02
CA LYS A 561 0.34 -25.04 8.22
C LYS A 561 0.45 -25.49 6.76
N SER A 562 0.84 -26.74 6.51
CA SER A 562 0.93 -27.29 5.16
C SER A 562 -0.40 -27.29 4.41
N LEU A 563 -1.52 -27.58 5.10
CA LEU A 563 -2.86 -27.54 4.53
C LEU A 563 -3.27 -26.11 4.20
N SER A 564 -3.12 -25.18 5.15
CA SER A 564 -3.38 -23.76 4.96
C SER A 564 -2.57 -23.20 3.79
N ASP A 565 -1.25 -23.40 3.77
CA ASP A 565 -0.35 -22.88 2.73
C ASP A 565 -0.74 -23.42 1.34
N THR A 566 -1.19 -24.68 1.26
CA THR A 566 -1.57 -25.28 -0.03
C THR A 566 -2.92 -24.78 -0.51
N LEU A 567 -3.92 -24.72 0.38
CA LEU A 567 -5.22 -24.17 0.03
C LEU A 567 -5.08 -22.71 -0.39
N GLU A 568 -4.29 -21.91 0.34
CA GLU A 568 -4.04 -20.51 0.02
C GLU A 568 -3.41 -20.32 -1.36
N ASN A 569 -2.30 -21.02 -1.62
CA ASN A 569 -1.48 -20.73 -2.81
C ASN A 569 -1.88 -21.51 -4.05
N LYS A 570 -2.36 -22.75 -3.91
CA LYS A 570 -2.67 -23.63 -5.05
C LYS A 570 -4.15 -23.67 -5.41
N ILE A 571 -5.06 -23.48 -4.46
CA ILE A 571 -6.50 -23.57 -4.73
C ILE A 571 -7.14 -22.20 -4.82
N PHE A 572 -6.83 -21.33 -3.86
CA PHE A 572 -7.38 -19.99 -3.80
C PHE A 572 -6.44 -18.94 -4.41
N TYR A 573 -5.24 -19.31 -4.87
CA TYR A 573 -4.30 -18.42 -5.58
C TYR A 573 -4.05 -17.07 -4.89
N GLY A 574 -3.98 -17.09 -3.55
CA GLY A 574 -3.78 -15.91 -2.71
C GLY A 574 -5.00 -14.97 -2.61
N LEU A 575 -6.17 -15.38 -3.13
CA LEU A 575 -7.41 -14.60 -3.00
C LEU A 575 -7.90 -14.49 -1.55
N CYS A 576 -7.50 -15.40 -0.67
CA CYS A 576 -7.86 -15.41 0.75
C CYS A 576 -6.72 -15.91 1.63
N LYS A 577 -6.78 -15.61 2.94
CA LYS A 577 -5.97 -16.23 3.99
C LYS A 577 -6.77 -17.28 4.75
N ILE A 578 -6.14 -18.39 5.10
CA ILE A 578 -6.78 -19.60 5.60
C ILE A 578 -6.10 -20.04 6.88
N SER A 579 -6.88 -20.12 7.96
CA SER A 579 -6.42 -20.66 9.24
C SER A 579 -7.35 -21.77 9.72
N ILE A 580 -6.77 -22.84 10.26
CA ILE A 580 -7.50 -23.95 10.88
C ILE A 580 -7.53 -23.72 12.39
N ILE A 581 -8.71 -23.49 12.94
CA ILE A 581 -8.91 -23.11 14.34
C ILE A 581 -9.51 -24.29 15.12
N GLN A 582 -9.02 -24.49 16.34
CA GLN A 582 -9.49 -25.52 17.29
C GLN A 582 -10.07 -24.85 18.54
N ASN A 583 -11.40 -24.90 18.72
CA ASN A 583 -12.17 -24.20 19.76
C ASN A 583 -11.84 -22.68 19.92
N GLU A 584 -12.54 -21.95 20.79
CA GLU A 584 -12.48 -20.47 20.91
C GLU A 584 -11.16 -19.90 21.47
N VAL A 585 -10.02 -20.53 21.17
CA VAL A 585 -8.72 -20.03 21.62
C VAL A 585 -8.33 -18.81 20.77
N SER A 586 -8.40 -17.66 21.45
CA SER A 586 -7.80 -16.35 21.18
C SER A 586 -7.74 -15.95 19.71
N ASN A 587 -8.59 -14.98 19.35
CA ASN A 587 -8.42 -14.10 18.21
C ASN A 587 -6.97 -13.59 18.18
N ILE A 588 -6.08 -14.25 17.45
CA ILE A 588 -4.86 -13.60 17.00
C ILE A 588 -5.35 -12.46 16.12
N LEU A 589 -5.10 -11.26 16.62
CA LEU A 589 -5.40 -9.95 16.05
C LEU A 589 -4.79 -9.81 14.65
N GLU A 590 -5.42 -10.42 13.66
CA GLU A 590 -5.18 -10.05 12.26
C GLU A 590 -5.98 -8.78 11.97
N MET A 591 -5.45 -7.67 12.50
CA MET A 591 -5.97 -6.31 12.35
C MET A 591 -5.81 -5.86 10.89
N ARG A 592 -6.78 -6.18 10.04
CA ARG A 592 -6.87 -5.59 8.70
C ARG A 592 -8.30 -5.15 8.42
N ILE A 593 -8.45 -3.86 8.17
CA ILE A 593 -9.73 -3.24 7.81
C ILE A 593 -10.22 -3.85 6.49
N GLY A 594 -11.54 -4.12 6.40
CA GLY A 594 -12.18 -4.48 5.13
C GLY A 594 -12.11 -5.96 4.71
N LEU A 595 -11.70 -6.86 5.62
CA LEU A 595 -11.73 -8.31 5.37
C LEU A 595 -13.06 -8.94 5.83
N LYS A 596 -13.68 -9.75 4.96
CA LYS A 596 -14.80 -10.61 5.31
C LYS A 596 -14.29 -11.91 5.92
N LYS A 597 -14.94 -12.37 6.99
CA LYS A 597 -14.69 -13.67 7.62
C LYS A 597 -15.74 -14.67 7.14
N GLU A 598 -15.30 -15.79 6.60
CA GLU A 598 -16.15 -16.93 6.23
C GLU A 598 -15.64 -18.18 6.97
N PHE A 599 -16.55 -19.03 7.45
CA PHE A 599 -16.19 -20.23 8.20
C PHE A 599 -16.72 -21.50 7.53
N LEU A 600 -15.85 -22.49 7.37
CA LEU A 600 -16.23 -23.85 7.00
C LEU A 600 -16.06 -24.76 8.22
N TYR A 601 -17.18 -25.28 8.72
CA TYR A 601 -17.19 -26.20 9.86
C TYR A 601 -16.80 -27.60 9.40
N ILE A 602 -15.76 -28.17 10.03
CA ILE A 602 -15.29 -29.52 9.71
C ILE A 602 -15.90 -30.54 10.67
N ASN A 603 -15.83 -30.27 11.98
CA ASN A 603 -16.50 -31.04 13.03
C ASN A 603 -16.82 -30.11 14.23
N SER A 604 -17.20 -30.68 15.38
CA SER A 604 -17.55 -29.90 16.59
C SER A 604 -16.38 -29.11 17.19
N GLU A 605 -15.14 -29.50 16.90
CA GLU A 605 -13.93 -28.89 17.49
C GLU A 605 -13.17 -27.99 16.51
N PHE A 606 -13.25 -28.29 15.20
CA PHE A 606 -12.43 -27.69 14.17
C PHE A 606 -13.24 -26.93 13.11
N LYS A 607 -12.78 -25.71 12.81
CA LYS A 607 -13.30 -24.87 11.73
C LYS A 607 -12.17 -24.27 10.91
N ILE A 608 -12.39 -24.13 9.61
CA ILE A 608 -11.52 -23.40 8.71
C ILE A 608 -12.04 -21.97 8.60
N LYS A 609 -11.21 -21.00 8.97
CA LYS A 609 -11.49 -19.57 8.84
C LYS A 609 -10.84 -19.06 7.55
N PHE A 610 -11.66 -18.50 6.68
CA PHE A 610 -11.23 -17.77 5.49
C PHE A 610 -11.32 -16.27 5.77
N LEU A 611 -10.24 -15.55 5.49
CA LEU A 611 -10.19 -14.11 5.44
C LEU A 611 -10.15 -13.66 4.00
N ILE A 612 -11.15 -12.91 3.57
CA ILE A 612 -11.38 -12.60 2.15
C ILE A 612 -11.38 -11.08 1.99
N PRO A 613 -10.49 -10.51 1.17
CA PRO A 613 -10.60 -9.13 0.73
C PRO A 613 -11.86 -8.98 -0.13
N LYS A 614 -12.63 -7.91 0.07
CA LYS A 614 -13.90 -7.75 -0.68
C LYS A 614 -13.71 -7.77 -2.20
N SER A 615 -12.63 -7.18 -2.71
CA SER A 615 -12.30 -7.18 -4.15
C SER A 615 -12.29 -8.58 -4.77
N ASN A 616 -12.03 -9.60 -3.94
CA ASN A 616 -11.88 -10.99 -4.35
C ASN A 616 -13.13 -11.82 -4.05
N GLU A 617 -14.19 -11.25 -3.47
CA GLU A 617 -15.32 -12.01 -2.92
C GLU A 617 -16.02 -12.86 -3.97
N LYS A 618 -16.30 -12.31 -5.16
CA LYS A 618 -16.94 -13.04 -6.26
C LYS A 618 -16.07 -14.21 -6.72
N SER A 619 -14.79 -13.95 -7.01
CA SER A 619 -13.82 -14.96 -7.43
C SER A 619 -13.64 -16.05 -6.36
N PHE A 620 -13.56 -15.65 -5.09
CA PHE A 620 -13.49 -16.56 -3.96
C PHE A 620 -14.69 -17.51 -3.93
N TYR A 621 -15.93 -16.98 -4.02
CA TYR A 621 -17.12 -17.83 -3.95
C TYR A 621 -17.26 -18.76 -5.16
N THR A 622 -16.80 -18.36 -6.35
CA THR A 622 -16.73 -19.25 -7.52
C THR A 622 -15.89 -20.49 -7.22
N ILE A 623 -14.66 -20.29 -6.72
CA ILE A 623 -13.75 -21.39 -6.36
C ILE A 623 -14.27 -22.17 -5.15
N PHE A 624 -14.68 -21.46 -4.11
CA PHE A 624 -15.15 -22.05 -2.85
C PHE A 624 -16.35 -22.97 -3.09
N ASN A 625 -17.38 -22.51 -3.80
CA ASN A 625 -18.58 -23.30 -4.06
C ASN A 625 -18.27 -24.57 -4.87
N TYR A 626 -17.28 -24.51 -5.77
CA TYR A 626 -16.86 -25.67 -6.56
C TYR A 626 -16.11 -26.72 -5.72
N HIS A 627 -15.20 -26.29 -4.82
CA HIS A 627 -14.34 -27.21 -4.06
C HIS A 627 -14.83 -27.53 -2.64
N LYS A 628 -15.84 -26.82 -2.11
CA LYS A 628 -16.30 -26.88 -0.71
C LYS A 628 -16.44 -28.30 -0.15
N LEU A 629 -17.21 -29.15 -0.84
CA LEU A 629 -17.49 -30.52 -0.39
C LEU A 629 -16.23 -31.38 -0.32
N ASN A 630 -15.33 -31.26 -1.30
CA ASN A 630 -14.10 -32.05 -1.33
C ASN A 630 -13.15 -31.64 -0.20
N ILE A 631 -12.99 -30.32 -0.02
CA ILE A 631 -12.17 -29.75 1.06
C ILE A 631 -12.71 -30.22 2.43
N GLN A 632 -14.02 -30.10 2.65
CA GLN A 632 -14.65 -30.50 3.91
C GLN A 632 -14.46 -31.99 4.20
N ASN A 633 -14.78 -32.86 3.23
CA ASN A 633 -14.70 -34.31 3.41
C ASN A 633 -13.26 -34.77 3.68
N LYS A 634 -12.29 -34.36 2.86
CA LYS A 634 -10.90 -34.83 2.98
C LYS A 634 -10.20 -34.29 4.22
N ILE A 635 -10.41 -33.02 4.56
CA ILE A 635 -9.81 -32.45 5.78
C ILE A 635 -10.43 -33.10 7.03
N SER A 636 -11.72 -33.45 7.01
CA SER A 636 -12.34 -34.17 8.13
C SER A 636 -11.67 -35.53 8.38
N ILE A 637 -11.32 -36.26 7.31
CA ILE A 637 -10.63 -37.56 7.41
C ILE A 637 -9.23 -37.36 8.03
N ILE A 638 -8.47 -36.39 7.52
CA ILE A 638 -7.13 -36.07 8.04
C ILE A 638 -7.21 -35.73 9.54
N ILE A 639 -8.12 -34.85 9.95
CA ILE A 639 -8.29 -34.46 11.37
C ILE A 639 -8.69 -35.66 12.24
N ASN A 640 -9.57 -36.54 11.76
CA ASN A 640 -9.98 -37.72 12.49
C ASN A 640 -8.80 -38.70 12.71
N ILE A 641 -7.94 -38.89 11.71
CA ILE A 641 -6.71 -39.70 11.84
C ILE A 641 -5.82 -39.14 12.95
N PHE A 642 -5.68 -37.82 13.04
CA PHE A 642 -4.92 -37.16 14.12
C PHE A 642 -5.52 -37.39 15.50
N ASN A 643 -6.83 -37.20 15.64
CA ASN A 643 -7.51 -37.40 16.91
C ASN A 643 -7.40 -38.85 17.40
N GLN A 644 -7.45 -39.84 16.49
CA GLN A 644 -7.23 -41.24 16.82
C GLN A 644 -5.79 -41.54 17.28
N LYS A 645 -4.77 -40.97 16.64
CA LYS A 645 -3.38 -41.10 17.09
C LYS A 645 -3.18 -40.50 18.47
N LYS A 646 -3.74 -39.31 18.73
CA LYS A 646 -3.67 -38.65 20.04
C LYS A 646 -4.27 -39.54 21.13
N ALA A 647 -5.43 -40.15 20.89
CA ALA A 647 -6.07 -41.06 21.84
C ALA A 647 -5.21 -42.32 22.13
N ARG A 648 -4.48 -42.87 21.15
CA ARG A 648 -3.60 -44.04 21.36
C ARG A 648 -2.39 -43.72 22.23
N PHE A 649 -1.77 -42.53 22.07
CA PHE A 649 -0.66 -42.12 22.94
C PHE A 649 -1.06 -41.99 24.42
N TYR A 650 -2.33 -41.65 24.73
CA TYR A 650 -2.82 -41.64 26.11
C TYR A 650 -3.17 -43.03 26.66
N ILE A 651 -3.36 -44.03 25.80
CA ILE A 651 -3.68 -45.40 26.23
C ILE A 651 -2.40 -46.21 26.46
N ASP A 652 -1.32 -45.93 25.73
CA ASP A 652 -0.02 -46.61 25.93
C ASP A 652 0.69 -46.20 27.24
N ASP A 653 0.38 -45.03 27.82
CA ASP A 653 0.88 -44.61 29.14
C ASP A 653 0.12 -45.28 30.31
N ASP A 654 -1.04 -45.88 30.04
CA ASP A 654 -1.89 -46.60 31.01
C ASP A 654 -1.77 -48.14 30.86
N GLU A 655 -0.63 -48.67 30.39
CA GLU A 655 -0.30 -50.09 30.58
C GLU A 655 -0.12 -50.38 32.07
N ILE A 656 -1.23 -50.78 32.67
CA ILE A 656 -1.40 -51.39 33.98
C ILE A 656 -0.26 -52.40 34.24
N GLU A 657 0.59 -52.10 35.23
CA GLU A 657 1.36 -53.11 35.94
C GLU A 657 0.40 -54.09 36.62
N LEU A 658 0.09 -55.20 35.95
CA LEU A 658 -0.39 -56.41 36.60
C LEU A 658 0.81 -57.33 36.84
N ASN A 659 1.39 -57.25 38.03
CA ASN A 659 2.27 -58.28 38.56
C ASN A 659 1.79 -58.70 39.96
N PHE A 660 1.32 -59.95 40.02
CA PHE A 660 1.14 -60.90 41.13
C PHE A 660 0.79 -60.40 42.55
#